data_AF-A0A9D3PLR0-F1
#
_entry.id   AF-A0A9D3PLR0-F1
#
_cell.length_a   1.000
_cell.length_b   1.000
_cell.length_c   1.000
_cell.angle_alpha   90.00
_cell.angle_beta   90.00
_cell.angle_gamma   90.00
#
_symmetry.space_group_name_H-M   'P 1'
#
loop_
_entity.id
_entity.type
_entity.pdbx_description
1 polymer ?
#
loop_
_entity_poly.entity_id
_entity_poly.type
_entity_poly.pdbx_seq_one_letter_code
_entity_poly.pdbx_strand_id
1 'polypeptide(L)'
;MTLALAYLLALPQVLDANKCFEKQSHSALSLQLAAYYYALQIYARLALCFKDKCHTLYRADPKELIKLVTKHVTDNEEAVWPEELEELIAQLHLYNERLTDFTQAQILQGLGRGVDVQRFSADNKYKKETILGLAETLEENVYKISLSLAQRYSIPLWEVYMTHLEFLFTDSGLSTKDIESRSEALGLFETLKSNPADFYDHMTKYVYPSIEGTDLLRMLYYFTLLENCGCSEFVQTALKPESHIKLLKKLKAVATGLDYRKLTDEDSNPLQALEPVLTSQNVLSISKLTSRLALRDGRALSSSAVHAAWLRKLFWKGDPQVLKKQPQTDAEFLHAYDACAKYFDRLFPADTAAFMDSVTFSPEAASLLTADTRLEVTRRALKTLRQISEKMRKKSGDESCHLAENSPASFDEALNHLQQSLAHLETLSHSFVLSLKNSDQELLQEYSRLYDLSRSDREKIHHLAVNMLMDGQPLEYIQQLLEVAVGPLDISPKNAVQDAVERIVSALSGNSTALIGGRDPLKVLEGIVKSVHANVQNGGSLVSSDDLLAWLRPFCADGSLPVKPRIEVLQILEQAFHLTDQDSRLLVFFRSQAVLKSCWPDRPLEIGDIETEEKRCQLFLELLNSSSKWEEMQHLMLLLQAWPPLANQAIAGSAENPWVKLTSAIMSHCASGTRGDVGSEVLSMCRSLYPTRHKLPGECIRLISGLLLDQPGLQLPALKLMTESGDEQLLTLTLGQISGINKVDESNCDAELLALLLDAGLLIRCMETVFYPELVNHLLANHQERGWDVEEMAREMQQAGRVAEAGSLLLAHRGTHPGQFTFNTALAVIRKWL
;
A
#
# COMPACT_ATOMS: atom_id res chain seq x y z
N MET A 1 72.68 14.89 26.76
CA MET A 1 73.07 13.51 26.38
C MET A 1 74.06 12.93 27.39
N THR A 2 75.26 13.49 27.54
CA THR A 2 76.31 12.95 28.44
C THR A 2 75.89 12.85 29.91
N LEU A 3 75.18 13.87 30.44
CA LEU A 3 74.66 13.85 31.81
C LEU A 3 73.58 12.78 32.01
N ALA A 4 72.67 12.62 31.05
CA ALA A 4 71.62 11.60 31.11
C ALA A 4 72.21 10.18 31.06
N LEU A 5 73.19 9.95 30.18
CA LEU A 5 73.92 8.68 30.12
C LEU A 5 74.68 8.40 31.43
N ALA A 6 75.30 9.42 32.04
CA ALA A 6 75.98 9.26 33.33
C ALA A 6 75.01 8.83 34.45
N TYR A 7 73.81 9.41 34.51
CA TYR A 7 72.77 8.98 35.45
C TYR A 7 72.28 7.56 35.18
N LEU A 8 72.08 7.19 33.91
CA LEU A 8 71.67 5.83 33.53
C LEU A 8 72.76 4.79 33.88
N LEU A 9 74.03 5.11 33.66
CA LEU A 9 75.16 4.25 34.01
C LEU A 9 75.38 4.14 35.53
N ALA A 10 74.91 5.10 36.31
CA ALA A 10 74.99 5.10 37.77
C ALA A 10 73.83 4.37 38.46
N LEU A 11 72.91 3.76 37.71
CA LEU A 11 71.79 3.01 38.27
C LEU A 11 72.27 1.74 38.99
N PRO A 12 71.67 1.38 40.15
CA PRO A 12 72.04 0.16 40.88
C PRO A 12 71.79 -1.13 40.10
N GLN A 13 70.72 -1.16 39.30
CA GLN A 13 70.40 -2.26 38.38
C GLN A 13 70.42 -1.74 36.94
N VAL A 14 71.17 -2.42 36.07
CA VAL A 14 71.37 -1.97 34.68
C VAL A 14 70.07 -1.94 33.87
N LEU A 15 69.14 -2.85 34.16
CA LEU A 15 67.85 -2.94 33.49
C LEU A 15 66.82 -1.89 33.95
N ASP A 16 67.02 -1.24 35.11
CA ASP A 16 66.14 -0.15 35.55
C ASP A 16 66.14 1.05 34.58
N ALA A 17 67.19 1.16 33.75
CA ALA A 17 67.22 2.11 32.64
C ALA A 17 66.02 1.97 31.69
N ASN A 18 65.44 0.77 31.56
CA ASN A 18 64.27 0.54 30.71
C ASN A 18 63.05 1.34 31.20
N LYS A 19 62.83 1.43 32.52
CA LYS A 19 61.75 2.24 33.12
C LYS A 19 61.90 3.73 32.80
N CYS A 20 63.13 4.19 32.57
CA CYS A 20 63.41 5.55 32.13
C CYS A 20 63.13 5.71 30.64
N PHE A 21 63.59 4.79 29.80
CA PHE A 21 63.40 4.84 28.35
C PHE A 21 61.92 4.67 27.92
N GLU A 22 61.14 3.86 28.63
CA GLU A 22 59.70 3.68 28.39
C GLU A 22 58.87 4.93 28.71
N LYS A 23 59.32 5.76 29.66
CA LYS A 23 58.64 7.01 30.03
C LYS A 23 58.96 8.18 29.10
N GLN A 24 59.95 8.04 28.22
CA GLN A 24 60.36 9.08 27.28
C GLN A 24 59.66 8.90 25.93
N SER A 25 59.38 10.00 25.23
CA SER A 25 58.89 9.94 23.86
C SER A 25 59.88 9.19 22.96
N HIS A 26 59.40 8.23 22.17
CA HIS A 26 60.22 7.44 21.24
C HIS A 26 60.66 8.29 20.04
N SER A 27 61.70 9.10 20.25
CA SER A 27 62.40 9.88 19.24
C SER A 27 63.64 9.13 18.75
N ALA A 28 64.13 9.43 17.55
CA ALA A 28 65.41 8.88 17.07
C ALA A 28 66.55 9.02 18.10
N LEU A 29 66.62 10.17 18.78
CA LEU A 29 67.66 10.43 19.77
C LEU A 29 67.51 9.55 21.03
N SER A 30 66.30 9.35 21.54
CA SER A 30 66.06 8.53 22.73
C SER A 30 66.23 7.04 22.44
N LEU A 31 65.78 6.55 21.27
CA LEU A 31 65.99 5.17 20.83
C LEU A 31 67.47 4.87 20.56
N GLN A 32 68.18 5.79 19.90
CA GLN A 32 69.62 5.66 19.68
C GLN A 32 70.42 5.70 21.00
N LEU A 33 70.00 6.54 21.96
CA LEU A 33 70.61 6.58 23.29
C LEU A 33 70.38 5.28 24.08
N ALA A 34 69.19 4.67 23.97
CA ALA A 34 68.88 3.37 24.57
C ALA A 34 69.72 2.25 23.96
N ALA A 35 69.74 2.15 22.63
CA ALA A 35 70.58 1.17 21.92
C ALA A 35 72.07 1.35 22.27
N TYR A 36 72.55 2.60 22.35
CA TYR A 36 73.92 2.90 22.78
C TYR A 36 74.20 2.48 24.23
N TYR A 37 73.28 2.75 25.14
CA TYR A 37 73.41 2.36 26.55
C TYR A 37 73.52 0.84 26.70
N TYR A 38 72.63 0.07 26.07
CA TYR A 38 72.67 -1.39 26.14
C TYR A 38 73.89 -1.96 25.41
N ALA A 39 74.26 -1.42 24.24
CA ALA A 39 75.48 -1.82 23.55
C ALA A 39 76.74 -1.58 24.41
N LEU A 40 76.80 -0.45 25.12
CA LEU A 40 77.90 -0.13 26.03
C LEU A 40 77.97 -1.09 27.22
N GLN A 41 76.82 -1.45 27.80
CA GLN A 41 76.72 -2.39 28.93
C GLN A 41 77.08 -3.84 28.54
N ILE A 42 76.70 -4.26 27.33
CA ILE A 42 77.09 -5.55 26.74
C ILE A 42 78.59 -5.55 26.45
N TYR A 43 79.11 -4.51 25.79
CA TYR A 43 80.53 -4.41 25.47
C TYR A 43 81.40 -4.42 26.74
N ALA A 44 81.01 -3.70 27.79
CA ALA A 44 81.75 -3.67 29.05
C ALA A 44 81.83 -5.04 29.73
N ARG A 45 80.77 -5.86 29.63
CA ARG A 45 80.74 -7.24 30.16
C ARG A 45 81.52 -8.22 29.29
N LEU A 46 81.51 -8.02 27.97
CA LEU A 46 82.24 -8.82 26.99
C LEU A 46 83.72 -8.44 26.85
N ALA A 47 84.20 -7.40 27.54
CA ALA A 47 85.56 -6.85 27.42
C ALA A 47 86.71 -7.85 27.72
N LEU A 48 86.40 -9.07 28.18
CA LEU A 48 87.36 -10.19 28.29
C LEU A 48 87.67 -10.88 26.94
N CYS A 49 86.88 -10.64 25.88
CA CYS A 49 87.05 -11.26 24.55
C CYS A 49 87.73 -10.34 23.52
N PHE A 50 87.74 -9.02 23.73
CA PHE A 50 88.34 -8.04 22.81
C PHE A 50 89.81 -7.80 23.18
N LYS A 51 90.72 -8.60 22.63
CA LYS A 51 92.17 -8.50 22.88
C LYS A 51 92.80 -7.33 22.11
N ASP A 52 92.68 -6.09 22.61
CA ASP A 52 93.73 -5.10 22.36
C ASP A 52 93.79 -3.97 23.42
N LYS A 53 95.01 -3.63 23.84
CA LYS A 53 95.32 -2.72 24.95
C LYS A 53 95.28 -1.25 24.51
N CYS A 54 94.10 -0.65 24.56
CA CYS A 54 93.79 0.77 24.85
C CYS A 54 92.29 0.97 24.56
N HIS A 55 91.43 1.04 25.59
CA HIS A 55 89.97 1.07 25.36
C HIS A 55 89.54 2.29 24.52
N THR A 56 89.22 2.04 23.25
CA THR A 56 88.61 2.97 22.30
C THR A 56 87.14 3.28 22.63
N LEU A 57 86.59 2.73 23.72
CA LEU A 57 85.21 2.93 24.18
C LEU A 57 84.75 4.39 24.20
N TYR A 58 85.62 5.30 24.64
CA TYR A 58 85.32 6.73 24.74
C TYR A 58 85.69 7.55 23.48
N ARG A 59 86.32 6.91 22.47
CA ARG A 59 86.71 7.53 21.19
C ARG A 59 85.91 7.00 20.00
N ALA A 60 85.21 5.88 20.16
CA ALA A 60 84.34 5.32 19.15
C ALA A 60 83.06 6.16 19.02
N ASP A 61 82.63 6.39 17.78
CA ASP A 61 81.30 6.95 17.54
C ASP A 61 80.24 6.00 18.15
N PRO A 62 79.25 6.52 18.90
CA PRO A 62 78.14 5.71 19.43
C PRO A 62 77.50 4.76 18.40
N LYS A 63 77.41 5.17 17.13
CA LYS A 63 76.88 4.33 16.04
C LYS A 63 77.78 3.14 15.73
N GLU A 64 79.09 3.33 15.75
CA GLU A 64 80.06 2.26 15.49
C GLU A 64 80.09 1.25 16.65
N LEU A 65 79.91 1.72 17.89
CA LEU A 65 79.80 0.81 19.05
C LEU A 65 78.53 -0.04 18.97
N ILE A 66 77.37 0.57 18.72
CA ILE A 66 76.11 -0.16 18.51
C ILE A 66 76.31 -1.21 17.41
N LYS A 67 76.83 -0.80 16.25
CA LYS A 67 77.05 -1.69 15.11
C LYS A 67 77.99 -2.86 15.42
N LEU A 68 79.11 -2.60 16.10
CA LEU A 68 80.08 -3.63 16.47
C LEU A 68 79.48 -4.65 17.44
N VAL A 69 78.75 -4.17 18.45
CA VAL A 69 78.13 -5.04 19.45
C VAL A 69 76.98 -5.83 18.86
N THR A 70 76.07 -5.19 18.11
CA THR A 70 74.98 -5.87 17.42
C THR A 70 75.52 -6.94 16.47
N LYS A 71 76.57 -6.64 15.69
CA LYS A 71 77.20 -7.62 14.80
C LYS A 71 77.77 -8.82 15.56
N HIS A 72 78.47 -8.57 16.67
CA HIS A 72 79.05 -9.64 17.48
C HIS A 72 77.98 -10.54 18.11
N VAL A 73 76.88 -9.95 18.56
CA VAL A 73 75.72 -10.68 19.11
C VAL A 73 75.04 -11.52 18.02
N THR A 74 74.80 -10.96 16.84
CA THR A 74 74.19 -11.70 15.72
C THR A 74 75.09 -12.83 15.20
N ASP A 75 76.41 -12.60 15.12
CA ASP A 75 77.37 -13.61 14.67
C ASP A 75 77.53 -14.79 15.67
N ASN A 76 77.02 -14.63 16.90
CA ASN A 76 77.08 -15.63 17.98
C ASN A 76 75.68 -15.91 18.57
N GLU A 77 74.63 -15.90 17.74
CA GLU A 77 73.23 -16.16 18.16
C GLU A 77 73.03 -17.54 18.82
N GLU A 78 73.80 -18.56 18.42
CA GLU A 78 73.72 -19.91 18.97
C GLU A 78 74.56 -20.12 20.25
N ALA A 79 75.26 -19.08 20.72
CA ALA A 79 76.10 -19.16 21.91
C ALA A 79 75.24 -19.13 23.20
N VAL A 80 75.63 -19.94 24.20
CA VAL A 80 75.00 -19.91 25.53
C VAL A 80 75.52 -18.69 26.29
N TRP A 81 74.72 -17.63 26.35
CA TRP A 81 75.02 -16.43 27.11
C TRP A 81 74.62 -16.57 28.59
N PRO A 82 75.28 -15.87 29.52
CA PRO A 82 74.76 -15.71 30.88
C PRO A 82 73.40 -14.99 30.87
N GLU A 83 72.49 -15.38 31.77
CA GLU A 83 71.10 -14.85 31.87
C GLU A 83 71.07 -13.31 31.89
N GLU A 84 71.94 -12.67 32.68
CA GLU A 84 72.04 -11.20 32.74
C GLU A 84 72.42 -10.54 31.40
N LEU A 85 73.22 -11.24 30.58
CA LEU A 85 73.64 -10.74 29.27
C LEU A 85 72.57 -11.00 28.21
N GLU A 86 71.87 -12.12 28.30
CA GLU A 86 70.73 -12.46 27.45
C GLU A 86 69.60 -11.42 27.59
N GLU A 87 69.29 -10.99 28.82
CA GLU A 87 68.32 -9.92 29.06
C GLU A 87 68.76 -8.58 28.45
N LEU A 88 70.05 -8.24 28.53
CA LEU A 88 70.58 -7.01 27.92
C LEU A 88 70.60 -7.09 26.39
N ILE A 89 70.90 -8.26 25.83
CA ILE A 89 70.85 -8.54 24.39
C ILE A 89 69.41 -8.39 23.89
N ALA A 90 68.42 -8.93 24.60
CA ALA A 90 67.01 -8.77 24.27
C ALA A 90 66.60 -7.28 24.25
N GLN A 91 67.05 -6.48 25.21
CA GLN A 91 66.80 -5.03 25.21
C GLN A 91 67.52 -4.31 24.06
N LEU A 92 68.76 -4.69 23.74
CA LEU A 92 69.48 -4.14 22.59
C LEU A 92 68.73 -4.42 21.28
N HIS A 93 68.27 -5.65 21.07
CA HIS A 93 67.46 -6.01 19.89
C HIS A 93 66.17 -5.21 19.83
N LEU A 94 65.41 -5.13 20.94
CA LEU A 94 64.16 -4.38 21.02
C LEU A 94 64.35 -2.89 20.64
N TYR A 95 65.35 -2.22 21.20
CA TYR A 95 65.58 -0.80 20.93
C TYR A 95 66.16 -0.55 19.54
N ASN A 96 66.96 -1.48 19.02
CA ASN A 96 67.48 -1.39 17.65
C ASN A 96 66.36 -1.61 16.62
N GLU A 97 65.47 -2.59 16.85
CA GLU A 97 64.26 -2.79 16.03
C GLU A 97 63.38 -1.54 16.03
N ARG A 98 63.06 -0.98 17.21
CA ARG A 98 62.28 0.27 17.31
C ARG A 98 62.95 1.44 16.60
N LEU A 99 64.28 1.57 16.70
CA LEU A 99 65.03 2.63 16.00
C LEU A 99 64.93 2.47 14.48
N THR A 100 65.05 1.23 13.99
CA THR A 100 64.92 0.95 12.57
C THR A 100 63.49 1.16 12.06
N ASP A 101 62.47 0.76 12.82
CA ASP A 101 61.06 1.00 12.49
C ASP A 101 60.74 2.50 12.46
N PHE A 102 61.25 3.25 13.44
CA PHE A 102 61.14 4.70 13.48
C PHE A 102 61.78 5.36 12.24
N THR A 103 62.97 4.88 11.85
CA THR A 103 63.68 5.39 10.67
C THR A 103 62.92 5.07 9.39
N GLN A 104 62.38 3.85 9.25
CA GLN A 104 61.55 3.47 8.11
C GLN A 104 60.29 4.33 8.04
N ALA A 105 59.60 4.53 9.16
CA ALA A 105 58.41 5.36 9.22
C ALA A 105 58.69 6.84 8.87
N GLN A 106 59.85 7.38 9.24
CA GLN A 106 60.29 8.72 8.80
C GLN A 106 60.53 8.80 7.29
N ILE A 107 61.12 7.76 6.69
CA ILE A 107 61.28 7.68 5.23
C ILE A 107 59.90 7.65 4.56
N LEU A 108 58.97 6.84 5.06
CA LEU A 108 57.61 6.75 4.55
C LEU A 108 56.83 8.06 4.70
N GLN A 109 57.01 8.79 5.81
CA GLN A 109 56.46 10.13 5.98
C GLN A 109 57.02 11.11 4.94
N GLY A 110 58.32 11.01 4.64
CA GLY A 110 59.00 11.80 3.61
C GLY A 110 58.51 11.54 2.18
N LEU A 111 57.89 10.39 1.92
CA LEU A 111 57.22 10.08 0.65
C LEU A 111 55.85 10.77 0.50
N GLY A 112 55.42 11.57 1.48
CA GLY A 112 54.18 12.35 1.42
C GLY A 112 52.90 11.51 1.61
N ARG A 113 53.02 10.28 2.12
CA ARG A 113 51.91 9.31 2.24
C ARG A 113 51.19 9.34 3.60
N GLY A 114 51.40 10.37 4.42
CA GLY A 114 50.62 10.61 5.64
C GLY A 114 50.81 9.58 6.77
N VAL A 115 51.99 8.95 6.86
CA VAL A 115 52.28 7.92 7.87
C VAL A 115 52.51 8.55 9.26
N ASP A 116 51.80 8.04 10.26
CA ASP A 116 52.07 8.35 11.66
C ASP A 116 53.29 7.53 12.14
N VAL A 117 54.40 8.22 12.33
CA VAL A 117 55.70 7.62 12.69
C VAL A 117 55.64 6.88 14.03
N GLN A 118 54.92 7.42 15.02
CA GLN A 118 54.84 6.80 16.33
C GLN A 118 53.95 5.57 16.31
N ARG A 119 52.80 5.67 15.63
CA ARG A 119 51.89 4.53 15.49
C ARG A 119 52.50 3.42 14.65
N PHE A 120 53.18 3.76 13.55
CA PHE A 120 53.89 2.77 12.74
C PHE A 120 54.98 2.06 13.53
N SER A 121 55.65 2.69 14.49
CA SER A 121 56.72 2.02 15.25
C SER A 121 56.18 1.04 16.31
N ALA A 122 54.97 1.25 16.80
CA ALA A 122 54.42 0.54 17.97
C ALA A 122 53.25 -0.41 17.68
N ASP A 123 52.44 -0.14 16.66
CA ASP A 123 51.19 -0.88 16.37
C ASP A 123 51.37 -1.78 15.13
N ASN A 124 51.47 -3.10 15.36
CA ASN A 124 51.66 -4.08 14.29
C ASN A 124 50.47 -4.15 13.31
N LYS A 125 49.24 -3.86 13.78
CA LYS A 125 48.07 -3.80 12.90
C LYS A 125 48.15 -2.60 11.97
N TYR A 126 48.50 -1.43 12.53
CA TYR A 126 48.71 -0.23 11.72
C TYR A 126 49.91 -0.36 10.77
N LYS A 127 51.01 -1.03 11.18
CA LYS A 127 52.12 -1.38 10.27
C LYS A 127 51.61 -2.16 9.07
N LYS A 128 50.83 -3.21 9.32
CA LYS A 128 50.25 -4.07 8.29
C LYS A 128 49.35 -3.27 7.34
N GLU A 129 48.37 -2.54 7.87
CA GLU A 129 47.46 -1.70 7.07
C GLU A 129 48.21 -0.64 6.25
N THR A 130 49.25 -0.02 6.83
CA THR A 130 50.09 0.98 6.13
C THR A 130 50.85 0.33 4.97
N ILE A 131 51.42 -0.87 5.16
CA ILE A 131 52.18 -1.57 4.11
C ILE A 131 51.26 -2.03 2.98
N LEU A 132 50.07 -2.53 3.30
CA LEU A 132 49.05 -2.88 2.29
C LEU A 132 48.60 -1.63 1.53
N GLY A 133 48.34 -0.51 2.22
CA GLY A 133 48.00 0.76 1.58
C GLY A 133 49.14 1.32 0.70
N LEU A 134 50.41 1.09 1.04
CA LEU A 134 51.54 1.44 0.18
C LEU A 134 51.59 0.60 -1.10
N ALA A 135 51.04 -0.61 -1.08
CA ALA A 135 50.93 -1.46 -2.26
C ALA A 135 49.88 -0.94 -3.27
N GLU A 136 48.95 -0.08 -2.84
CA GLU A 136 47.96 0.59 -3.69
C GLU A 136 48.59 1.76 -4.47
N THR A 137 49.55 1.44 -5.34
CA THR A 137 50.33 2.44 -6.07
C THR A 137 50.71 1.98 -7.47
N LEU A 138 50.77 2.91 -8.42
CA LEU A 138 51.32 2.66 -9.76
C LEU A 138 52.85 2.88 -9.81
N GLU A 139 53.43 3.57 -8.83
CA GLU A 139 54.85 3.88 -8.76
C GLU A 139 55.68 2.63 -8.41
N GLU A 140 56.55 2.20 -9.32
CA GLU A 140 57.34 0.98 -9.17
C GLU A 140 58.25 0.99 -7.93
N ASN A 141 58.85 2.15 -7.63
CA ASN A 141 59.73 2.30 -6.46
C ASN A 141 58.96 2.13 -5.15
N VAL A 142 57.76 2.72 -5.04
CA VAL A 142 56.92 2.61 -3.85
C VAL A 142 56.41 1.19 -3.68
N TYR A 143 56.02 0.55 -4.78
CA TYR A 143 55.63 -0.86 -4.78
C TYR A 143 56.77 -1.79 -4.32
N LYS A 144 57.99 -1.56 -4.79
CA LYS A 144 59.18 -2.32 -4.31
C LYS A 144 59.43 -2.10 -2.81
N ILE A 145 59.20 -0.89 -2.30
CA ILE A 145 59.31 -0.60 -0.87
C ILE A 145 58.26 -1.38 -0.08
N SER A 146 57.00 -1.43 -0.54
CA SER A 146 55.95 -2.20 0.18
C SER A 146 56.30 -3.68 0.26
N LEU A 147 56.87 -4.28 -0.79
CA LEU A 147 57.33 -5.67 -0.77
C LEU A 147 58.48 -5.90 0.20
N SER A 148 59.47 -5.00 0.23
CA SER A 148 60.59 -5.09 1.17
C SER A 148 60.13 -4.97 2.62
N LEU A 149 59.17 -4.08 2.90
CA LEU A 149 58.58 -3.93 4.22
C LEU A 149 57.74 -5.14 4.60
N ALA A 150 56.94 -5.69 3.68
CA ALA A 150 56.15 -6.88 3.94
C ALA A 150 57.03 -8.08 4.32
N GLN A 151 58.12 -8.31 3.59
CA GLN A 151 59.09 -9.36 3.92
C GLN A 151 59.73 -9.14 5.29
N ARG A 152 60.10 -7.89 5.60
CA ARG A 152 60.72 -7.52 6.87
C ARG A 152 59.80 -7.74 8.08
N TYR A 153 58.53 -7.40 7.94
CA TYR A 153 57.54 -7.49 9.02
C TYR A 153 56.72 -8.78 8.97
N SER A 154 57.17 -9.77 8.19
CA SER A 154 56.52 -11.09 8.04
C SER A 154 55.04 -11.00 7.65
N ILE A 155 54.68 -9.99 6.84
CA ILE A 155 53.35 -9.90 6.23
C ILE A 155 53.34 -10.81 5.00
N PRO A 156 52.34 -11.71 4.86
CA PRO A 156 52.28 -12.60 3.71
C PRO A 156 52.25 -11.81 2.40
N LEU A 157 53.16 -12.14 1.47
CA LEU A 157 53.19 -11.51 0.14
C LEU A 157 51.88 -11.69 -0.63
N TRP A 158 51.15 -12.79 -0.35
CA TRP A 158 49.81 -13.02 -0.87
C TRP A 158 48.88 -11.84 -0.60
N GLU A 159 48.87 -11.30 0.62
CA GLU A 159 48.01 -10.17 0.99
C GLU A 159 48.41 -8.90 0.24
N VAL A 160 49.73 -8.63 0.13
CA VAL A 160 50.25 -7.46 -0.59
C VAL A 160 49.89 -7.52 -2.08
N TYR A 161 50.02 -8.70 -2.71
CA TYR A 161 49.65 -8.90 -4.11
C TYR A 161 48.15 -8.82 -4.32
N MET A 162 47.34 -9.34 -3.39
CA MET A 162 45.88 -9.29 -3.47
C MET A 162 45.38 -7.85 -3.33
N THR A 163 45.89 -7.09 -2.36
CA THR A 163 45.60 -5.66 -2.22
C THR A 163 46.01 -4.87 -3.45
N HIS A 164 47.20 -5.16 -4.01
CA HIS A 164 47.62 -4.50 -5.24
C HIS A 164 46.69 -4.83 -6.41
N LEU A 165 46.32 -6.10 -6.59
CA LEU A 165 45.42 -6.53 -7.64
C LEU A 165 44.03 -5.88 -7.50
N GLU A 166 43.49 -5.82 -6.29
CA GLU A 166 42.24 -5.10 -6.01
C GLU A 166 42.33 -3.64 -6.45
N PHE A 167 43.36 -2.91 -5.99
CA PHE A 167 43.61 -1.52 -6.40
C PHE A 167 43.68 -1.35 -7.92
N LEU A 168 44.31 -2.31 -8.63
CA LEU A 168 44.37 -2.26 -10.10
C LEU A 168 42.97 -2.29 -10.73
N PHE A 169 42.03 -3.04 -10.18
CA PHE A 169 40.65 -3.10 -10.69
C PHE A 169 39.78 -1.92 -10.23
N THR A 170 39.98 -1.40 -9.02
CA THR A 170 39.11 -0.39 -8.39
C THR A 170 39.58 1.03 -8.69
N ASP A 171 40.70 1.45 -8.10
CA ASP A 171 41.06 2.86 -7.93
C ASP A 171 42.22 3.31 -8.83
N SER A 172 42.87 2.38 -9.53
CA SER A 172 44.05 2.68 -10.35
C SER A 172 43.76 3.53 -11.60
N GLY A 173 42.52 3.53 -12.09
CA GLY A 173 42.13 4.20 -13.34
C GLY A 173 42.75 3.60 -14.61
N LEU A 174 43.43 2.45 -14.52
CA LEU A 174 44.07 1.79 -15.67
C LEU A 174 43.07 1.17 -16.63
N SER A 175 43.48 1.01 -17.91
CA SER A 175 42.74 0.18 -18.86
C SER A 175 42.92 -1.31 -18.55
N THR A 176 41.97 -2.17 -18.97
CA THR A 176 42.06 -3.62 -18.72
C THR A 176 43.36 -4.23 -19.28
N LYS A 177 43.87 -3.72 -20.40
CA LYS A 177 45.13 -4.16 -21.01
C LYS A 177 46.34 -3.77 -20.16
N ASP A 178 46.32 -2.59 -19.55
CA ASP A 178 47.42 -2.12 -18.70
C ASP A 178 47.43 -2.86 -17.35
N ILE A 179 46.24 -3.21 -16.83
CA ILE A 179 46.11 -4.08 -15.66
C ILE A 179 46.73 -5.45 -15.97
N GLU A 180 46.34 -6.10 -17.08
CA GLU A 180 46.88 -7.40 -17.52
C GLU A 180 48.40 -7.35 -17.64
N SER A 181 48.93 -6.35 -18.38
CA SER A 181 50.37 -6.18 -18.60
C SER A 181 51.13 -5.99 -17.27
N ARG A 182 50.56 -5.22 -16.33
CA ARG A 182 51.18 -4.96 -15.03
C ARG A 182 51.11 -6.20 -14.13
N SER A 183 49.99 -6.90 -14.07
CA SER A 183 49.84 -8.12 -13.28
C SER A 183 50.81 -9.21 -13.74
N GLU A 184 51.02 -9.33 -15.06
CA GLU A 184 52.01 -10.24 -15.65
C GLU A 184 53.45 -9.81 -15.34
N ALA A 185 53.78 -8.54 -15.54
CA ALA A 185 55.13 -8.02 -15.28
C ALA A 185 55.56 -8.18 -13.82
N LEU A 186 54.61 -8.08 -12.88
CA LEU A 186 54.84 -8.26 -11.44
C LEU A 186 54.73 -9.73 -10.99
N GLY A 187 54.31 -10.65 -11.87
CA GLY A 187 54.20 -12.07 -11.55
C GLY A 187 53.23 -12.37 -10.39
N LEU A 188 52.19 -11.56 -10.20
CA LEU A 188 51.30 -11.62 -9.02
C LEU A 188 50.69 -13.02 -8.84
N PHE A 189 50.33 -13.66 -9.94
CA PHE A 189 49.59 -14.92 -9.92
C PHE A 189 50.40 -16.13 -9.45
N GLU A 190 51.73 -16.10 -9.53
CA GLU A 190 52.56 -17.21 -9.02
C GLU A 190 52.36 -17.43 -7.52
N THR A 191 52.10 -16.35 -6.78
CA THR A 191 51.78 -16.43 -5.35
C THR A 191 50.28 -16.49 -5.09
N LEU A 192 49.44 -15.73 -5.82
CA LEU A 192 48.00 -15.71 -5.54
C LEU A 192 47.31 -17.07 -5.74
N LYS A 193 47.82 -17.89 -6.67
CA LYS A 193 47.35 -19.27 -6.92
C LYS A 193 47.55 -20.22 -5.75
N SER A 194 48.39 -19.89 -4.77
CA SER A 194 48.63 -20.78 -3.62
C SER A 194 47.42 -20.93 -2.71
N ASN A 195 46.45 -20.00 -2.77
CA ASN A 195 45.23 -20.03 -1.97
C ASN A 195 43.99 -19.63 -2.81
N PRO A 196 43.44 -20.58 -3.60
CA PRO A 196 42.31 -20.32 -4.50
C PRO A 196 41.00 -19.91 -3.81
N ALA A 197 40.77 -20.38 -2.57
CA ALA A 197 39.55 -20.11 -1.82
C ALA A 197 39.49 -18.64 -1.39
N ASP A 198 40.54 -18.15 -0.71
CA ASP A 198 40.61 -16.76 -0.26
C ASP A 198 40.68 -15.80 -1.46
N PHE A 199 41.33 -16.21 -2.56
CA PHE A 199 41.33 -15.43 -3.80
C PHE A 199 39.92 -15.26 -4.36
N TYR A 200 39.13 -16.35 -4.42
CA TYR A 200 37.75 -16.30 -4.89
C TYR A 200 36.87 -15.41 -4.02
N ASP A 201 36.95 -15.56 -2.69
CA ASP A 201 36.16 -14.77 -1.74
C ASP A 201 36.47 -13.28 -1.84
N HIS A 202 37.77 -12.93 -1.92
CA HIS A 202 38.21 -11.54 -2.05
C HIS A 202 37.79 -10.93 -3.38
N MET A 203 38.01 -11.66 -4.49
CA MET A 203 37.62 -11.22 -5.83
C MET A 203 36.11 -11.02 -5.94
N THR A 204 35.30 -11.90 -5.34
CA THR A 204 33.84 -11.79 -5.37
C THR A 204 33.33 -10.64 -4.50
N LYS A 205 33.94 -10.41 -3.35
CA LYS A 205 33.48 -9.42 -2.37
C LYS A 205 33.88 -7.99 -2.71
N TYR A 206 35.12 -7.77 -3.18
CA TYR A 206 35.67 -6.42 -3.35
C TYR A 206 35.89 -6.05 -4.82
N VAL A 207 36.35 -7.00 -5.65
CA VAL A 207 36.67 -6.71 -7.06
C VAL A 207 35.45 -6.77 -7.96
N TYR A 208 34.66 -7.86 -7.92
CA TYR A 208 33.52 -8.05 -8.81
C TYR A 208 32.52 -6.88 -8.77
N PRO A 209 32.11 -6.33 -7.61
CA PRO A 209 31.16 -5.23 -7.55
C PRO A 209 31.65 -3.96 -8.25
N SER A 210 32.96 -3.71 -8.24
CA SER A 210 33.59 -2.53 -8.85
C SER A 210 33.59 -2.54 -10.39
N ILE A 211 33.44 -3.72 -11.01
CA ILE A 211 33.44 -3.85 -12.46
C ILE A 211 32.07 -3.45 -13.02
N GLU A 212 32.03 -2.53 -13.98
CA GLU A 212 30.78 -2.17 -14.64
C GLU A 212 30.21 -3.32 -15.49
N GLY A 213 28.89 -3.52 -15.43
CA GLY A 213 28.16 -4.54 -16.19
C GLY A 213 28.42 -4.54 -17.69
N THR A 214 28.75 -3.37 -18.24
CA THR A 214 28.96 -3.15 -19.68
C THR A 214 30.42 -3.29 -20.12
N ASP A 215 31.38 -3.34 -19.19
CA ASP A 215 32.80 -3.56 -19.49
C ASP A 215 33.09 -5.05 -19.66
N LEU A 216 32.69 -5.58 -20.82
CA LEU A 216 32.86 -6.99 -21.18
C LEU A 216 34.34 -7.42 -21.22
N LEU A 217 35.27 -6.50 -21.45
CA LEU A 217 36.70 -6.80 -21.47
C LEU A 217 37.22 -7.00 -20.05
N ARG A 218 36.86 -6.12 -19.12
CA ARG A 218 37.24 -6.23 -17.70
C ARG A 218 36.60 -7.43 -17.03
N MET A 219 35.34 -7.73 -17.36
CA MET A 219 34.68 -8.97 -16.92
C MET A 219 35.36 -10.22 -17.48
N LEU A 220 35.73 -10.21 -18.76
CA LEU A 220 36.45 -11.33 -19.38
C LEU A 220 37.77 -11.59 -18.66
N TYR A 221 38.52 -10.52 -18.35
CA TYR A 221 39.75 -10.63 -17.59
C TYR A 221 39.49 -11.17 -16.17
N TYR A 222 38.52 -10.62 -15.44
CA TYR A 222 38.12 -11.11 -14.11
C TYR A 222 37.85 -12.62 -14.08
N PHE A 223 36.99 -13.14 -14.96
CA PHE A 223 36.71 -14.59 -15.00
C PHE A 223 37.91 -15.41 -15.48
N THR A 224 38.77 -14.85 -16.32
CA THR A 224 40.04 -15.49 -16.71
C THR A 224 40.98 -15.61 -15.52
N LEU A 225 41.01 -14.64 -14.61
CA LEU A 225 41.79 -14.73 -13.37
C LEU A 225 41.26 -15.81 -12.43
N LEU A 226 39.94 -15.88 -12.23
CA LEU A 226 39.33 -16.95 -11.44
C LEU A 226 39.64 -18.35 -11.99
N GLU A 227 39.55 -18.52 -13.31
CA GLU A 227 39.89 -19.79 -13.96
C GLU A 227 41.38 -20.13 -13.81
N ASN A 228 42.27 -19.17 -14.05
CA ASN A 228 43.71 -19.36 -13.93
C ASN A 228 44.16 -19.66 -12.49
N CYS A 229 43.40 -19.20 -11.49
CA CYS A 229 43.60 -19.50 -10.06
C CYS A 229 42.92 -20.79 -9.59
N GLY A 230 42.24 -21.53 -10.47
CA GLY A 230 41.60 -22.79 -10.11
C GLY A 230 40.36 -22.62 -9.22
N CYS A 231 39.69 -21.47 -9.27
CA CYS A 231 38.59 -21.15 -8.35
C CYS A 231 37.25 -21.85 -8.69
N SER A 232 37.21 -22.67 -9.75
CA SER A 232 35.97 -23.27 -10.28
C SER A 232 35.20 -24.14 -9.28
N GLU A 233 35.88 -24.72 -8.29
CA GLU A 233 35.27 -25.55 -7.24
C GLU A 233 34.49 -24.72 -6.20
N PHE A 234 34.87 -23.45 -5.98
CA PHE A 234 34.27 -22.57 -4.96
C PHE A 234 33.06 -21.78 -5.50
N VAL A 235 32.89 -21.75 -6.82
CA VAL A 235 31.78 -21.06 -7.49
C VAL A 235 30.47 -21.82 -7.27
N GLN A 236 29.56 -21.23 -6.50
CA GLN A 236 28.25 -21.81 -6.18
C GLN A 236 27.17 -21.53 -7.23
N THR A 237 27.40 -20.61 -8.16
CA THR A 237 26.48 -20.25 -9.25
C THR A 237 26.41 -21.34 -10.32
N ALA A 238 25.28 -21.38 -11.06
CA ALA A 238 25.08 -22.34 -12.15
C ALA A 238 26.12 -22.23 -13.27
N LEU A 239 26.63 -21.01 -13.52
CA LEU A 239 27.68 -20.76 -14.50
C LEU A 239 29.07 -20.79 -13.84
N LYS A 240 29.95 -21.62 -14.41
CA LYS A 240 31.38 -21.70 -14.02
C LYS A 240 32.23 -20.67 -14.78
N PRO A 241 33.42 -20.29 -14.28
CA PRO A 241 34.27 -19.26 -14.90
C PRO A 241 34.60 -19.56 -16.37
N GLU A 242 34.95 -20.81 -16.72
CA GLU A 242 35.16 -21.23 -18.12
C GLU A 242 33.96 -20.93 -19.04
N SER A 243 32.73 -21.13 -18.55
CA SER A 243 31.50 -20.84 -19.30
C SER A 243 31.31 -19.34 -19.50
N HIS A 244 31.58 -18.52 -18.48
CA HIS A 244 31.57 -17.06 -18.59
C HIS A 244 32.58 -16.57 -19.64
N ILE A 245 33.82 -17.08 -19.61
CA ILE A 245 34.87 -16.76 -20.59
C ILE A 245 34.40 -17.07 -22.03
N LYS A 246 33.84 -18.26 -22.24
CA LYS A 246 33.34 -18.69 -23.57
C LYS A 246 32.18 -17.80 -24.06
N LEU A 247 31.31 -17.34 -23.17
CA LEU A 247 30.22 -16.42 -23.49
C LEU A 247 30.74 -15.02 -23.82
N LEU A 248 31.54 -14.43 -22.94
CA LEU A 248 32.09 -13.08 -23.09
C LEU A 248 32.96 -12.94 -24.34
N LYS A 249 33.78 -13.95 -24.68
CA LYS A 249 34.56 -13.97 -25.93
C LYS A 249 33.70 -13.85 -27.19
N LYS A 250 32.50 -14.43 -27.17
CA LYS A 250 31.56 -14.37 -28.30
C LYS A 250 30.74 -13.07 -28.28
N LEU A 251 30.25 -12.68 -27.10
CA LEU A 251 29.35 -11.53 -26.93
C LEU A 251 30.07 -10.19 -27.16
N LYS A 252 31.33 -10.05 -26.76
CA LYS A 252 32.08 -8.78 -26.91
C LYS A 252 32.15 -8.26 -28.35
N ALA A 253 32.09 -9.15 -29.34
CA ALA A 253 32.16 -8.78 -30.76
C ALA A 253 30.79 -8.48 -31.38
N VAL A 254 29.70 -9.03 -30.82
CA VAL A 254 28.37 -9.02 -31.45
C VAL A 254 27.34 -8.20 -30.66
N ALA A 255 27.59 -7.92 -29.38
CA ALA A 255 26.64 -7.29 -28.45
C ALA A 255 27.29 -6.08 -27.77
N THR A 256 27.60 -5.05 -28.56
CA THR A 256 28.17 -3.79 -28.04
C THR A 256 27.19 -3.10 -27.11
N GLY A 257 27.62 -2.75 -25.89
CA GLY A 257 26.78 -2.11 -24.88
C GLY A 257 25.92 -3.07 -24.05
N LEU A 258 26.15 -4.38 -24.13
CA LEU A 258 25.46 -5.38 -23.33
C LEU A 258 25.87 -5.27 -21.86
N ASP A 259 24.89 -5.19 -20.97
CA ASP A 259 25.10 -5.37 -19.53
C ASP A 259 25.14 -6.88 -19.21
N TYR A 260 26.34 -7.43 -19.10
CA TYR A 260 26.53 -8.86 -18.85
C TYR A 260 26.17 -9.25 -17.42
N ARG A 261 26.29 -8.34 -16.45
CA ARG A 261 25.87 -8.61 -15.06
C ARG A 261 24.38 -8.90 -15.02
N LYS A 262 23.56 -8.05 -15.66
CA LYS A 262 22.10 -8.28 -15.76
C LYS A 262 21.75 -9.53 -16.55
N LEU A 263 22.57 -9.91 -17.54
CA LEU A 263 22.34 -11.10 -18.34
C LEU A 263 22.51 -12.40 -17.54
N THR A 264 23.45 -12.42 -16.57
CA THR A 264 23.78 -13.61 -15.78
C THR A 264 23.29 -13.56 -14.34
N ASP A 265 22.53 -12.53 -13.99
CA ASP A 265 21.91 -12.38 -12.67
C ASP A 265 20.71 -13.33 -12.53
N GLU A 266 20.65 -14.07 -11.43
CA GLU A 266 19.65 -15.12 -11.20
C GLU A 266 18.25 -14.55 -10.95
N ASP A 267 18.16 -13.30 -10.47
CA ASP A 267 16.91 -12.61 -10.18
C ASP A 267 16.38 -11.77 -11.36
N SER A 268 17.18 -11.62 -12.43
CA SER A 268 16.86 -10.79 -13.59
C SER A 268 16.44 -11.61 -14.81
N ASN A 269 15.55 -11.06 -15.65
CA ASN A 269 15.20 -11.70 -16.93
C ASN A 269 16.29 -11.41 -17.99
N PRO A 270 16.98 -12.43 -18.52
CA PRO A 270 18.07 -12.24 -19.49
C PRO A 270 17.62 -11.55 -20.78
N LEU A 271 16.35 -11.67 -21.18
CA LEU A 271 15.83 -11.00 -22.37
C LEU A 271 15.82 -9.46 -22.22
N GLN A 272 15.62 -8.95 -21.01
CA GLN A 272 15.65 -7.51 -20.76
C GLN A 272 17.06 -6.93 -20.93
N ALA A 273 18.10 -7.70 -20.59
CA ALA A 273 19.49 -7.30 -20.84
C ALA A 273 19.86 -7.37 -22.34
N LEU A 274 19.31 -8.33 -23.08
CA LEU A 274 19.59 -8.51 -24.51
C LEU A 274 18.84 -7.52 -25.41
N GLU A 275 17.57 -7.21 -25.12
CA GLU A 275 16.71 -6.39 -25.99
C GLU A 275 17.36 -5.09 -26.50
N PRO A 276 18.03 -4.26 -25.67
CA PRO A 276 18.66 -3.02 -26.11
C PRO A 276 19.73 -3.23 -27.17
N VAL A 277 20.46 -4.35 -27.13
CA VAL A 277 21.59 -4.63 -28.04
C VAL A 277 21.22 -5.48 -29.25
N LEU A 278 20.04 -6.11 -29.27
CA LEU A 278 19.61 -6.94 -30.40
C LEU A 278 19.42 -6.10 -31.68
N THR A 279 19.98 -6.59 -32.78
CA THR A 279 19.91 -6.00 -34.13
C THR A 279 19.78 -7.11 -35.17
N SER A 280 19.38 -6.73 -36.39
CA SER A 280 19.29 -7.64 -37.54
C SER A 280 20.60 -8.39 -37.85
N GLN A 281 21.75 -7.82 -37.49
CA GLN A 281 23.07 -8.41 -37.73
C GLN A 281 23.49 -9.42 -36.65
N ASN A 282 23.15 -9.18 -35.38
CA ASN A 282 23.64 -9.99 -34.26
C ASN A 282 22.64 -11.03 -33.74
N VAL A 283 21.34 -10.87 -34.01
CA VAL A 283 20.28 -11.70 -33.40
C VAL A 283 20.48 -13.18 -33.66
N LEU A 284 20.91 -13.58 -34.87
CA LEU A 284 21.19 -14.98 -35.20
C LEU A 284 22.42 -15.53 -34.44
N SER A 285 23.42 -14.69 -34.20
CA SER A 285 24.63 -15.09 -33.48
C SER A 285 24.34 -15.23 -31.99
N ILE A 286 23.53 -14.32 -31.42
CA ILE A 286 23.12 -14.34 -30.02
C ILE A 286 22.12 -15.48 -29.75
N SER A 287 21.17 -15.75 -30.65
CA SER A 287 20.19 -16.81 -30.47
C SER A 287 20.81 -18.22 -30.43
N LYS A 288 21.99 -18.41 -31.04
CA LYS A 288 22.79 -19.64 -30.93
C LYS A 288 23.49 -19.80 -29.57
N LEU A 289 23.55 -18.77 -28.75
CA LEU A 289 24.20 -18.79 -27.43
C LEU A 289 23.22 -19.07 -26.29
N THR A 290 21.92 -19.15 -26.58
CA THR A 290 20.88 -19.27 -25.55
C THR A 290 20.92 -20.59 -24.79
N SER A 291 21.40 -21.68 -25.42
CA SER A 291 21.64 -22.96 -24.75
C SER A 291 22.70 -22.91 -23.65
N ARG A 292 23.47 -21.82 -23.57
CA ARG A 292 24.50 -21.57 -22.54
C ARG A 292 24.05 -20.53 -21.51
N LEU A 293 22.87 -19.96 -21.66
CA LEU A 293 22.26 -19.01 -20.73
C LEU A 293 21.15 -19.76 -19.98
N ALA A 294 21.44 -20.20 -18.76
CA ALA A 294 20.49 -20.90 -17.92
C ALA A 294 19.61 -19.88 -17.16
N LEU A 295 18.31 -20.13 -17.08
CA LEU A 295 17.39 -19.46 -16.18
C LEU A 295 17.36 -20.18 -14.82
N ARG A 296 16.89 -19.50 -13.77
CA ARG A 296 16.75 -20.01 -12.39
C ARG A 296 16.05 -21.37 -12.28
N ASP A 297 15.14 -21.68 -13.21
CA ASP A 297 14.39 -22.94 -13.26
C ASP A 297 15.13 -24.08 -13.99
N GLY A 298 16.40 -23.90 -14.34
CA GLY A 298 17.18 -24.86 -15.13
C GLY A 298 16.76 -24.95 -16.61
N ARG A 299 15.77 -24.16 -17.03
CA ARG A 299 15.35 -24.03 -18.43
C ARG A 299 16.32 -23.10 -19.17
N ALA A 300 16.79 -23.52 -20.34
CA ALA A 300 17.60 -22.66 -21.19
C ALA A 300 16.70 -21.67 -21.93
N LEU A 301 17.22 -20.46 -22.18
CA LEU A 301 16.53 -19.49 -23.02
C LEU A 301 16.35 -20.08 -24.44
N SER A 302 15.16 -19.94 -25.03
CA SER A 302 14.92 -20.45 -26.39
C SER A 302 15.47 -19.48 -27.44
N SER A 303 15.97 -20.00 -28.56
CA SER A 303 16.36 -19.18 -29.72
C SER A 303 15.16 -18.36 -30.23
N SER A 304 13.95 -18.91 -30.12
CA SER A 304 12.70 -18.27 -30.51
C SER A 304 12.41 -17.03 -29.67
N ALA A 305 12.56 -17.10 -28.34
CA ALA A 305 12.32 -15.96 -27.45
C ALA A 305 13.25 -14.77 -27.72
N VAL A 306 14.53 -15.03 -28.06
CA VAL A 306 15.48 -13.96 -28.48
C VAL A 306 15.03 -13.30 -29.78
N HIS A 307 14.57 -14.11 -30.75
CA HIS A 307 14.02 -13.57 -31.99
C HIS A 307 12.74 -12.76 -31.74
N ALA A 308 11.82 -13.23 -30.88
CA ALA A 308 10.60 -12.52 -30.52
C ALA A 308 10.89 -11.16 -29.85
N ALA A 309 11.84 -11.11 -28.91
CA ALA A 309 12.27 -9.87 -28.27
C ALA A 309 12.86 -8.86 -29.28
N TRP A 310 13.69 -9.34 -30.21
CA TRP A 310 14.20 -8.50 -31.30
C TRP A 310 13.08 -8.02 -32.24
N LEU A 311 12.12 -8.87 -32.60
CA LEU A 311 11.00 -8.50 -33.47
C LEU A 311 10.10 -7.45 -32.84
N ARG A 312 9.86 -7.52 -31.52
CA ARG A 312 9.17 -6.46 -30.78
C ARG A 312 9.89 -5.13 -30.91
N LYS A 313 11.21 -5.11 -30.70
CA LYS A 313 12.04 -3.91 -30.90
C LYS A 313 12.00 -3.42 -32.35
N LEU A 314 12.11 -4.33 -33.33
CA LEU A 314 12.06 -4.00 -34.75
C LEU A 314 10.73 -3.34 -35.13
N PHE A 315 9.61 -3.84 -34.62
CA PHE A 315 8.28 -3.28 -34.87
C PHE A 315 8.14 -1.86 -34.30
N TRP A 316 8.55 -1.65 -33.04
CA TRP A 316 8.32 -0.38 -32.34
C TRP A 316 9.37 0.70 -32.60
N LYS A 317 10.64 0.31 -32.74
CA LYS A 317 11.80 1.23 -32.82
C LYS A 317 12.49 1.18 -34.17
N GLY A 318 12.19 0.20 -35.00
CA GLY A 318 12.93 -0.09 -36.22
C GLY A 318 14.27 -0.79 -35.96
N ASP A 319 15.07 -0.90 -37.00
CA ASP A 319 16.42 -1.43 -36.98
C ASP A 319 17.25 -0.68 -38.03
N PRO A 320 18.48 -0.24 -37.72
CA PRO A 320 19.28 0.58 -38.64
C PRO A 320 19.45 0.02 -40.06
N GLN A 321 19.28 -1.30 -40.26
CA GLN A 321 19.43 -1.94 -41.57
C GLN A 321 18.12 -2.38 -42.19
N VAL A 322 17.17 -2.87 -41.39
CA VAL A 322 15.89 -3.39 -41.89
C VAL A 322 14.85 -2.27 -41.98
N LEU A 323 14.68 -1.50 -40.91
CA LEU A 323 13.72 -0.40 -40.78
C LEU A 323 14.43 0.84 -40.24
N LYS A 324 15.06 1.59 -41.14
CA LYS A 324 15.97 2.70 -40.82
C LYS A 324 15.38 3.80 -39.94
N LYS A 325 14.04 3.89 -39.87
CA LYS A 325 13.31 4.88 -39.09
C LYS A 325 12.27 4.18 -38.23
N GLN A 326 11.97 4.79 -37.09
CA GLN A 326 10.88 4.39 -36.23
C GLN A 326 9.54 4.65 -36.94
N PRO A 327 8.62 3.66 -37.02
CA PRO A 327 7.29 3.86 -37.58
C PRO A 327 6.49 4.89 -36.76
N GLN A 328 5.73 5.75 -37.45
CA GLN A 328 4.90 6.79 -36.84
C GLN A 328 3.45 6.77 -37.35
N THR A 329 3.21 6.20 -38.54
CA THR A 329 1.87 6.12 -39.14
C THR A 329 1.41 4.67 -39.27
N ASP A 330 0.10 4.45 -39.32
CA ASP A 330 -0.50 3.13 -39.52
C ASP A 330 0.10 2.37 -40.72
N ALA A 331 0.33 3.06 -41.84
CA ALA A 331 0.95 2.47 -43.03
C ALA A 331 2.40 2.03 -42.77
N GLU A 332 3.16 2.79 -41.99
CA GLU A 332 4.52 2.44 -41.59
C GLU A 332 4.55 1.28 -40.60
N PHE A 333 3.58 1.18 -39.68
CA PHE A 333 3.43 0.04 -38.78
C PHE A 333 3.06 -1.24 -39.53
N LEU A 334 2.20 -1.16 -40.56
CA LEU A 334 1.92 -2.29 -41.45
C LEU A 334 3.18 -2.76 -42.19
N HIS A 335 3.97 -1.82 -42.71
CA HIS A 335 5.26 -2.15 -43.33
C HIS A 335 6.25 -2.75 -42.33
N ALA A 336 6.27 -2.27 -41.08
CA ALA A 336 7.09 -2.82 -40.02
C ALA A 336 6.68 -4.25 -39.68
N TYR A 337 5.37 -4.52 -39.59
CA TYR A 337 4.84 -5.87 -39.45
C TYR A 337 5.27 -6.77 -40.62
N ASP A 338 5.16 -6.31 -41.87
CA ASP A 338 5.56 -7.10 -43.05
C ASP A 338 7.07 -7.44 -43.02
N ALA A 339 7.90 -6.58 -42.42
CA ALA A 339 9.31 -6.87 -42.17
C ALA A 339 9.49 -7.93 -41.07
N CYS A 340 8.73 -7.86 -39.97
CA CYS A 340 8.76 -8.85 -38.89
C CYS A 340 8.28 -10.24 -39.34
N ALA A 341 7.21 -10.31 -40.12
CA ALA A 341 6.58 -11.55 -40.57
C ALA A 341 7.55 -12.49 -41.34
N LYS A 342 8.57 -11.91 -42.00
CA LYS A 342 9.63 -12.67 -42.71
C LYS A 342 10.46 -13.57 -41.79
N TYR A 343 10.44 -13.33 -40.49
CA TYR A 343 11.22 -14.06 -39.49
C TYR A 343 10.37 -15.03 -38.65
N PHE A 344 9.06 -15.16 -38.92
CA PHE A 344 8.18 -16.06 -38.17
C PHE A 344 8.59 -17.54 -38.29
N ASP A 345 9.25 -17.93 -39.39
CA ASP A 345 9.83 -19.28 -39.54
C ASP A 345 10.90 -19.61 -38.47
N ARG A 346 11.39 -18.62 -37.71
CA ARG A 346 12.36 -18.77 -36.62
C ARG A 346 11.75 -18.75 -35.22
N LEU A 347 10.43 -18.56 -35.14
CA LEU A 347 9.70 -18.52 -33.88
C LEU A 347 8.94 -19.83 -33.65
N PHE A 348 8.77 -20.17 -32.38
CA PHE A 348 7.78 -21.13 -31.95
C PHE A 348 6.38 -20.50 -32.00
N PRO A 349 5.31 -21.31 -32.12
CA PRO A 349 3.94 -20.81 -32.20
C PRO A 349 3.55 -19.95 -31.00
N ALA A 350 3.90 -20.37 -29.79
CA ALA A 350 3.64 -19.64 -28.56
C ALA A 350 4.34 -18.26 -28.52
N ASP A 351 5.61 -18.19 -28.91
CA ASP A 351 6.36 -16.93 -28.98
C ASP A 351 5.83 -16.00 -30.09
N THR A 352 5.30 -16.58 -31.17
CA THR A 352 4.61 -15.82 -32.21
C THR A 352 3.34 -15.18 -31.66
N ALA A 353 2.51 -15.94 -30.93
CA ALA A 353 1.31 -15.42 -30.28
C ALA A 353 1.65 -14.31 -29.26
N ALA A 354 2.68 -14.51 -28.42
CA ALA A 354 3.13 -13.50 -27.46
C ALA A 354 3.67 -12.23 -28.13
N PHE A 355 4.42 -12.37 -29.24
CA PHE A 355 4.84 -11.22 -30.05
C PHE A 355 3.63 -10.46 -30.58
N MET A 356 2.64 -11.17 -31.14
CA MET A 356 1.41 -10.55 -31.64
C MET A 356 0.67 -9.78 -30.55
N ASP A 357 0.47 -10.39 -29.37
CA ASP A 357 -0.16 -9.71 -28.23
C ASP A 357 0.59 -8.43 -27.85
N SER A 358 1.93 -8.43 -27.89
CA SER A 358 2.74 -7.26 -27.57
C SER A 358 2.61 -6.10 -28.57
N VAL A 359 2.18 -6.37 -29.82
CA VAL A 359 2.01 -5.36 -30.88
C VAL A 359 0.55 -5.03 -31.18
N THR A 360 -0.42 -5.78 -30.62
CA THR A 360 -1.86 -5.54 -30.83
C THR A 360 -2.65 -5.24 -29.55
N PHE A 361 -2.26 -5.80 -28.40
CA PHE A 361 -3.00 -5.67 -27.12
C PHE A 361 -2.15 -5.06 -26.00
N SER A 362 -1.10 -4.30 -26.35
CA SER A 362 -0.33 -3.49 -25.41
C SER A 362 -0.89 -2.07 -25.30
N PRO A 363 -0.65 -1.36 -24.18
CA PRO A 363 -1.01 0.05 -24.04
C PRO A 363 -0.42 0.93 -25.16
N GLU A 364 0.81 0.63 -25.58
CA GLU A 364 1.46 1.30 -26.71
C GLU A 364 0.72 1.03 -28.02
N ALA A 365 0.21 -0.19 -28.23
CA ALA A 365 -0.58 -0.53 -29.42
C ALA A 365 -1.95 0.14 -29.44
N ALA A 366 -2.66 0.16 -28.32
CA ALA A 366 -3.97 0.80 -28.23
C ALA A 366 -3.90 2.33 -28.41
N SER A 367 -2.75 2.94 -28.09
CA SER A 367 -2.54 4.39 -28.23
C SER A 367 -2.00 4.83 -29.58
N LEU A 368 -1.06 4.08 -30.17
CA LEU A 368 -0.39 4.46 -31.42
C LEU A 368 -1.04 3.89 -32.68
N LEU A 369 -1.80 2.79 -32.59
CA LEU A 369 -2.40 2.14 -33.75
C LEU A 369 -3.92 2.19 -33.71
N THR A 370 -4.53 2.42 -34.86
CA THR A 370 -5.98 2.27 -35.02
C THR A 370 -6.43 0.82 -34.88
N ALA A 371 -7.70 0.62 -34.51
CA ALA A 371 -8.28 -0.72 -34.41
C ALA A 371 -8.20 -1.48 -35.75
N ASP A 372 -8.44 -0.78 -36.87
CA ASP A 372 -8.33 -1.33 -38.22
C ASP A 372 -6.91 -1.82 -38.54
N THR A 373 -5.88 -1.06 -38.14
CA THR A 373 -4.49 -1.46 -38.35
C THR A 373 -4.13 -2.69 -37.54
N ARG A 374 -4.53 -2.74 -36.27
CA ARG A 374 -4.31 -3.92 -35.40
C ARG A 374 -5.03 -5.16 -35.92
N LEU A 375 -6.25 -4.98 -36.44
CA LEU A 375 -7.06 -6.02 -37.06
C LEU A 375 -6.36 -6.56 -38.31
N GLU A 376 -5.87 -5.69 -39.19
CA GLU A 376 -5.14 -6.08 -40.39
C GLU A 376 -3.81 -6.78 -40.08
N VAL A 377 -3.05 -6.28 -39.10
CA VAL A 377 -1.82 -6.93 -38.60
C VAL A 377 -2.12 -8.37 -38.12
N THR A 378 -3.17 -8.54 -37.31
CA THR A 378 -3.58 -9.86 -36.80
C THR A 378 -4.04 -10.79 -37.93
N ARG A 379 -4.81 -10.28 -38.90
CA ARG A 379 -5.27 -11.02 -40.07
C ARG A 379 -4.11 -11.54 -40.91
N ARG A 380 -3.10 -10.69 -41.17
CA ARG A 380 -1.88 -11.09 -41.88
C ARG A 380 -1.04 -12.10 -41.09
N ALA A 381 -0.96 -11.97 -39.77
CA ALA A 381 -0.24 -12.91 -38.90
C ALA A 381 -0.86 -14.29 -38.93
N LEU A 382 -2.18 -14.36 -38.81
CA LEU A 382 -2.93 -15.59 -38.89
C LEU A 382 -2.77 -16.28 -40.25
N LYS A 383 -2.77 -15.53 -41.37
CA LYS A 383 -2.49 -16.09 -42.70
C LYS A 383 -1.05 -16.63 -42.79
N THR A 384 -0.08 -15.90 -42.27
CA THR A 384 1.34 -16.28 -42.29
C THR A 384 1.57 -17.54 -41.46
N LEU A 385 1.03 -17.59 -40.23
CA LEU A 385 1.16 -18.73 -39.33
C LEU A 385 0.50 -20.01 -39.90
N ARG A 386 -0.65 -19.88 -40.59
CA ARG A 386 -1.26 -21.00 -41.32
C ARG A 386 -0.34 -21.55 -42.41
N GLN A 387 0.27 -20.67 -43.21
CA GLN A 387 1.22 -21.08 -44.25
C GLN A 387 2.45 -21.79 -43.68
N ILE A 388 2.96 -21.32 -42.53
CA ILE A 388 4.09 -21.95 -41.84
C ILE A 388 3.70 -23.32 -41.29
N SER A 389 2.55 -23.43 -40.62
CA SER A 389 2.00 -24.69 -40.12
C SER A 389 1.83 -25.73 -41.25
N GLU A 390 1.28 -25.33 -42.41
CA GLU A 390 1.15 -26.21 -43.58
C GLU A 390 2.51 -26.65 -44.16
N LYS A 391 3.48 -25.73 -44.24
CA LYS A 391 4.84 -26.06 -44.70
C LYS A 391 5.52 -27.05 -43.77
N MET A 392 5.35 -26.90 -42.45
CA MET A 392 5.92 -27.80 -41.44
C MET A 392 5.26 -29.18 -41.47
N ARG A 393 3.93 -29.25 -41.57
CA ARG A 393 3.18 -30.52 -41.71
C ARG A 393 3.57 -31.31 -42.97
N LYS A 394 3.97 -30.62 -44.05
CA LYS A 394 4.48 -31.24 -45.29
C LYS A 394 5.92 -31.74 -45.16
N LYS A 395 6.74 -31.14 -44.29
CA LYS A 395 8.14 -31.54 -44.05
C LYS A 395 8.27 -32.67 -43.01
N SER A 396 7.38 -32.75 -42.03
CA SER A 396 7.40 -33.76 -40.96
C SER A 396 7.08 -35.19 -41.41
N GLY A 397 7.03 -35.46 -42.72
CA GLY A 397 6.97 -36.82 -43.27
C GLY A 397 8.32 -37.54 -43.23
N ASP A 398 9.44 -36.81 -43.10
CA ASP A 398 10.79 -37.33 -42.92
C ASP A 398 11.52 -36.44 -41.90
N GLU A 399 12.12 -37.06 -40.88
CA GLU A 399 12.94 -36.48 -39.80
C GLU A 399 12.24 -35.84 -38.59
N SER A 400 12.49 -36.48 -37.44
CA SER A 400 12.01 -36.14 -36.11
C SER A 400 12.74 -34.93 -35.51
N CYS A 401 12.04 -33.81 -35.38
CA CYS A 401 12.43 -32.73 -34.47
C CYS A 401 11.41 -32.62 -33.33
N HIS A 402 11.61 -33.42 -32.28
CA HIS A 402 10.79 -33.42 -31.07
C HIS A 402 11.26 -32.35 -30.08
N LEU A 403 10.84 -31.09 -30.28
CA LEU A 403 10.63 -30.17 -29.16
C LEU A 403 9.12 -30.04 -28.99
N ALA A 404 8.60 -30.32 -27.78
CA ALA A 404 7.15 -30.29 -27.49
C ALA A 404 6.51 -28.94 -27.88
N GLU A 405 7.28 -27.86 -27.78
CA GLU A 405 6.91 -26.47 -28.07
C GLU A 405 6.67 -26.20 -29.57
N ASN A 406 7.19 -27.02 -30.48
CA ASN A 406 7.05 -26.86 -31.94
C ASN A 406 6.18 -27.96 -32.57
N SER A 407 5.25 -28.52 -31.78
CA SER A 407 4.32 -29.57 -32.18
C SER A 407 3.16 -29.04 -33.03
N PRO A 408 2.48 -29.88 -33.83
CA PRO A 408 1.30 -29.45 -34.59
C PRO A 408 0.16 -28.93 -33.68
N ALA A 409 0.05 -29.45 -32.45
CA ALA A 409 -0.89 -28.97 -31.44
C ALA A 409 -0.59 -27.54 -30.97
N SER A 410 0.69 -27.21 -30.75
CA SER A 410 1.15 -25.84 -30.42
C SER A 410 0.79 -24.83 -31.53
N PHE A 411 0.88 -25.23 -32.80
CA PHE A 411 0.41 -24.39 -33.91
C PHE A 411 -1.12 -24.20 -33.89
N ASP A 412 -1.90 -25.24 -33.61
CA ASP A 412 -3.36 -25.13 -33.54
C ASP A 412 -3.78 -24.22 -32.37
N GLU A 413 -3.12 -24.31 -31.21
CA GLU A 413 -3.32 -23.40 -30.06
C GLU A 413 -3.02 -21.94 -30.42
N ALA A 414 -1.85 -21.67 -31.02
CA ALA A 414 -1.48 -20.32 -31.44
C ALA A 414 -2.42 -19.77 -32.53
N LEU A 415 -2.89 -20.62 -33.45
CA LEU A 415 -3.88 -20.23 -34.45
C LEU A 415 -5.23 -19.91 -33.83
N ASN A 416 -5.68 -20.67 -32.83
CA ASN A 416 -6.91 -20.38 -32.09
C ASN A 416 -6.78 -19.09 -31.28
N HIS A 417 -5.61 -18.85 -30.66
CA HIS A 417 -5.30 -17.60 -29.95
C HIS A 417 -5.38 -16.37 -30.87
N LEU A 418 -4.79 -16.45 -32.07
CA LEU A 418 -4.88 -15.36 -33.06
C LEU A 418 -6.29 -15.22 -33.67
N GLN A 419 -7.06 -16.30 -33.78
CA GLN A 419 -8.47 -16.23 -34.21
C GLN A 419 -9.32 -15.50 -33.17
N GLN A 420 -9.16 -15.82 -31.89
CA GLN A 420 -9.83 -15.10 -30.80
C GLN A 420 -9.41 -13.63 -30.78
N SER A 421 -8.12 -13.36 -30.97
CA SER A 421 -7.58 -11.99 -31.07
C SER A 421 -8.23 -11.19 -32.18
N LEU A 422 -8.34 -11.79 -33.38
CA LEU A 422 -8.96 -11.17 -34.54
C LEU A 422 -10.44 -10.86 -34.26
N ALA A 423 -11.17 -11.85 -33.75
CA ALA A 423 -12.59 -11.70 -33.44
C ALA A 423 -12.84 -10.66 -32.35
N HIS A 424 -11.99 -10.56 -31.32
CA HIS A 424 -12.07 -9.50 -30.31
C HIS A 424 -11.81 -8.10 -30.93
N LEU A 425 -10.84 -7.96 -31.82
CA LEU A 425 -10.60 -6.67 -32.48
C LEU A 425 -11.79 -6.22 -33.33
N GLU A 426 -12.54 -7.16 -33.92
CA GLU A 426 -13.79 -6.87 -34.65
C GLU A 426 -14.87 -6.30 -33.72
N THR A 427 -14.91 -6.71 -32.44
CA THR A 427 -15.90 -6.22 -31.47
C THR A 427 -15.63 -4.80 -30.98
N LEU A 428 -14.43 -4.25 -31.21
CA LEU A 428 -14.14 -2.84 -30.87
C LEU A 428 -14.99 -1.85 -31.68
N SER A 429 -15.55 -2.29 -32.80
CA SER A 429 -16.51 -1.52 -33.61
C SER A 429 -17.97 -1.66 -33.12
N HIS A 430 -18.23 -2.50 -32.12
CA HIS A 430 -19.56 -2.74 -31.58
C HIS A 430 -20.11 -1.47 -30.90
N SER A 431 -21.41 -1.22 -31.05
CA SER A 431 -22.08 -0.01 -30.55
C SER A 431 -21.87 0.23 -29.07
N PHE A 432 -21.92 -0.82 -28.25
CA PHE A 432 -21.64 -0.75 -26.81
C PHE A 432 -20.21 -0.28 -26.51
N VAL A 433 -19.19 -0.88 -27.12
CA VAL A 433 -17.78 -0.51 -26.88
C VAL A 433 -17.52 0.92 -27.34
N LEU A 434 -18.09 1.32 -28.47
CA LEU A 434 -18.01 2.70 -28.95
C LEU A 434 -18.71 3.68 -28.00
N SER A 435 -19.82 3.28 -27.37
CA SER A 435 -20.51 4.11 -26.38
C SER A 435 -19.67 4.35 -25.13
N LEU A 436 -18.91 3.34 -24.69
CA LEU A 436 -17.97 3.47 -23.58
C LEU A 436 -16.79 4.38 -23.97
N LYS A 437 -16.21 4.16 -25.15
CA LYS A 437 -15.07 4.91 -25.67
C LYS A 437 -15.36 6.39 -25.89
N ASN A 438 -16.55 6.72 -26.38
CA ASN A 438 -16.95 8.09 -26.71
C ASN A 438 -17.72 8.78 -25.58
N SER A 439 -17.79 8.18 -24.39
CA SER A 439 -18.47 8.76 -23.23
C SER A 439 -17.66 9.94 -22.67
N ASP A 440 -18.34 10.94 -22.09
CA ASP A 440 -17.69 12.05 -21.37
C ASP A 440 -17.12 11.63 -20.00
N GLN A 441 -17.47 10.43 -19.51
CA GLN A 441 -17.01 9.92 -18.23
C GLN A 441 -15.68 9.16 -18.38
N GLU A 442 -14.63 9.64 -17.71
CA GLU A 442 -13.29 9.02 -17.72
C GLU A 442 -13.32 7.53 -17.32
N LEU A 443 -14.17 7.15 -16.35
CA LEU A 443 -14.33 5.76 -15.92
C LEU A 443 -14.84 4.84 -17.05
N LEU A 444 -15.80 5.32 -17.86
CA LEU A 444 -16.35 4.53 -18.98
C LEU A 444 -15.33 4.39 -20.11
N GLN A 445 -14.56 5.45 -20.38
CA GLN A 445 -13.44 5.39 -21.32
C GLN A 445 -12.37 4.39 -20.86
N GLU A 446 -12.08 4.35 -19.56
CA GLU A 446 -11.14 3.40 -18.97
C GLU A 446 -11.63 1.95 -19.12
N TYR A 447 -12.92 1.66 -18.91
CA TYR A 447 -13.46 0.32 -19.19
C TYR A 447 -13.32 -0.07 -20.65
N SER A 448 -13.55 0.86 -21.59
CA SER A 448 -13.31 0.60 -23.01
C SER A 448 -11.86 0.24 -23.27
N ARG A 449 -10.91 0.92 -22.62
CA ARG A 449 -9.47 0.66 -22.75
C ARG A 449 -9.10 -0.70 -22.15
N LEU A 450 -9.63 -1.02 -20.96
CA LEU A 450 -9.41 -2.32 -20.31
C LEU A 450 -10.03 -3.47 -21.13
N TYR A 451 -11.19 -3.25 -21.74
CA TYR A 451 -11.81 -4.20 -22.66
C TYR A 451 -10.91 -4.42 -23.89
N ASP A 452 -10.44 -3.36 -24.53
CA ASP A 452 -9.53 -3.44 -25.69
C ASP A 452 -8.26 -4.26 -25.38
N LEU A 453 -7.64 -4.02 -24.21
CA LEU A 453 -6.44 -4.76 -23.77
C LEU A 453 -6.74 -6.18 -23.25
N SER A 454 -8.02 -6.54 -23.10
CA SER A 454 -8.43 -7.84 -22.56
C SER A 454 -8.24 -8.98 -23.55
N ARG A 455 -8.33 -8.73 -24.87
CA ARG A 455 -8.38 -9.79 -25.90
C ARG A 455 -9.57 -10.75 -25.72
N SER A 456 -10.63 -10.34 -25.02
CA SER A 456 -11.70 -11.23 -24.52
C SER A 456 -11.15 -12.40 -23.69
N ASP A 457 -10.04 -12.21 -22.99
CA ASP A 457 -9.52 -13.20 -22.06
C ASP A 457 -10.46 -13.37 -20.86
N ARG A 458 -10.79 -14.62 -20.52
CA ARG A 458 -11.80 -14.94 -19.51
C ARG A 458 -11.52 -14.26 -18.17
N GLU A 459 -10.29 -14.32 -17.67
CA GLU A 459 -9.94 -13.75 -16.37
C GLU A 459 -10.00 -12.23 -16.42
N LYS A 460 -9.46 -11.62 -17.48
CA LYS A 460 -9.49 -10.15 -17.64
C LYS A 460 -10.91 -9.60 -17.80
N ILE A 461 -11.78 -10.29 -18.55
CA ILE A 461 -13.19 -9.92 -18.71
C ILE A 461 -13.95 -10.07 -17.40
N HIS A 462 -13.73 -11.16 -16.67
CA HIS A 462 -14.32 -11.35 -15.33
C HIS A 462 -13.90 -10.23 -14.38
N HIS A 463 -12.60 -9.92 -14.34
CA HIS A 463 -12.07 -8.82 -13.54
C HIS A 463 -12.66 -7.46 -13.94
N LEU A 464 -12.82 -7.19 -15.24
CA LEU A 464 -13.44 -5.97 -15.73
C LEU A 464 -14.92 -5.88 -15.32
N ALA A 465 -15.69 -6.97 -15.48
CA ALA A 465 -17.08 -7.05 -15.06
C ALA A 465 -17.24 -6.80 -13.56
N VAL A 466 -16.40 -7.41 -12.73
CA VAL A 466 -16.39 -7.18 -11.28
C VAL A 466 -16.01 -5.73 -10.96
N ASN A 467 -15.00 -5.16 -11.63
CA ASN A 467 -14.63 -3.76 -11.40
C ASN A 467 -15.78 -2.80 -11.72
N MET A 468 -16.45 -2.97 -12.87
CA MET A 468 -17.62 -2.18 -13.25
C MET A 468 -18.74 -2.30 -12.20
N LEU A 469 -19.02 -3.49 -11.68
CA LEU A 469 -19.99 -3.69 -10.59
C LEU A 469 -19.60 -2.96 -9.30
N MET A 470 -18.33 -3.05 -8.91
CA MET A 470 -17.81 -2.40 -7.70
C MET A 470 -17.82 -0.87 -7.84
N ASP A 471 -17.73 -0.36 -9.07
CA ASP A 471 -17.88 1.06 -9.40
C ASP A 471 -19.35 1.51 -9.49
N GLY A 472 -20.31 0.59 -9.30
CA GLY A 472 -21.74 0.87 -9.29
C GLY A 472 -22.39 0.99 -10.66
N GLN A 473 -21.77 0.40 -11.70
CA GLN A 473 -22.32 0.41 -13.06
C GLN A 473 -23.56 -0.49 -13.18
N PRO A 474 -24.52 -0.14 -14.07
CA PRO A 474 -25.73 -0.93 -14.28
C PRO A 474 -25.45 -2.37 -14.74
N LEU A 475 -26.29 -3.32 -14.32
CA LEU A 475 -26.18 -4.72 -14.73
C LEU A 475 -26.31 -4.92 -16.23
N GLU A 476 -27.04 -4.04 -16.92
CA GLU A 476 -27.18 -4.06 -18.37
C GLU A 476 -25.83 -3.84 -19.06
N TYR A 477 -24.94 -3.01 -18.50
CA TYR A 477 -23.59 -2.81 -19.05
C TYR A 477 -22.73 -4.05 -18.86
N ILE A 478 -22.89 -4.75 -17.73
CA ILE A 478 -22.19 -6.01 -17.48
C ILE A 478 -22.67 -7.09 -18.46
N GLN A 479 -23.98 -7.18 -18.67
CA GLN A 479 -24.55 -8.10 -19.65
C GLN A 479 -24.04 -7.78 -21.06
N GLN A 480 -24.09 -6.53 -21.50
CA GLN A 480 -23.60 -6.12 -22.82
C GLN A 480 -22.09 -6.39 -22.98
N LEU A 481 -21.28 -6.16 -21.94
CA LEU A 481 -19.86 -6.50 -21.95
C LEU A 481 -19.64 -8.01 -22.21
N LEU A 482 -20.38 -8.86 -21.50
CA LEU A 482 -20.27 -10.31 -21.61
C LEU A 482 -20.81 -10.84 -22.95
N GLU A 483 -21.86 -10.21 -23.51
CA GLU A 483 -22.41 -10.53 -24.83
C GLU A 483 -21.47 -10.14 -25.98
N VAL A 484 -20.72 -9.04 -25.81
CA VAL A 484 -19.78 -8.54 -26.82
C VAL A 484 -18.44 -9.26 -26.75
N ALA A 485 -18.03 -9.78 -25.59
CA ALA A 485 -16.80 -10.55 -25.46
C ALA A 485 -16.84 -11.88 -26.24
N VAL A 486 -15.68 -12.26 -26.80
CA VAL A 486 -15.56 -13.41 -27.71
C VAL A 486 -14.97 -14.62 -26.99
N GLY A 487 -15.63 -15.78 -27.17
CA GLY A 487 -15.18 -17.09 -26.71
C GLY A 487 -16.08 -17.67 -25.61
N PRO A 488 -15.84 -18.93 -25.19
CA PRO A 488 -16.55 -19.51 -24.06
C PRO A 488 -16.06 -18.84 -22.77
N LEU A 489 -16.81 -17.85 -22.30
CA LEU A 489 -16.50 -17.15 -21.07
C LEU A 489 -16.90 -17.97 -19.84
N ASP A 490 -17.99 -18.73 -19.94
CA ASP A 490 -18.66 -19.39 -18.81
C ASP A 490 -18.91 -18.44 -17.62
N ILE A 491 -19.01 -17.14 -17.92
CA ILE A 491 -19.26 -16.06 -16.97
C ILE A 491 -20.66 -15.54 -17.22
N SER A 492 -21.47 -15.51 -16.17
CA SER A 492 -22.77 -14.85 -16.17
C SER A 492 -22.69 -13.56 -15.33
N PRO A 493 -23.60 -12.60 -15.54
CA PRO A 493 -23.72 -11.45 -14.64
C PRO A 493 -23.87 -11.88 -13.17
N LYS A 494 -24.58 -13.00 -12.92
CA LYS A 494 -24.72 -13.60 -11.60
C LYS A 494 -23.38 -14.00 -10.98
N ASN A 495 -22.50 -14.66 -11.73
CA ASN A 495 -21.17 -15.05 -11.25
C ASN A 495 -20.32 -13.82 -10.89
N ALA A 496 -20.39 -12.75 -11.69
CA ALA A 496 -19.66 -11.51 -11.43
C ALA A 496 -20.18 -10.78 -10.19
N VAL A 497 -21.50 -10.72 -9.99
CA VAL A 497 -22.09 -10.14 -8.76
C VAL A 497 -21.75 -10.97 -7.54
N GLN A 498 -21.75 -12.30 -7.64
CA GLN A 498 -21.35 -13.17 -6.54
C GLN A 498 -19.91 -12.88 -6.09
N ASP A 499 -18.95 -12.84 -7.01
CA ASP A 499 -17.54 -12.52 -6.69
C ASP A 499 -17.41 -11.10 -6.10
N ALA A 500 -18.14 -10.12 -6.64
CA ALA A 500 -18.17 -8.77 -6.07
C ALA A 500 -18.67 -8.77 -4.61
N VAL A 501 -19.75 -9.49 -4.31
CA VAL A 501 -20.31 -9.63 -2.96
C VAL A 501 -19.34 -10.38 -2.03
N GLU A 502 -18.71 -11.45 -2.48
CA GLU A 502 -17.72 -12.21 -1.70
C GLU A 502 -16.51 -11.33 -1.33
N ARG A 503 -16.02 -10.48 -2.24
CA ARG A 503 -14.96 -9.50 -1.96
C ARG A 503 -15.37 -8.45 -0.94
N ILE A 504 -16.61 -7.96 -1.02
CA ILE A 504 -17.19 -7.01 -0.04
C ILE A 504 -17.28 -7.66 1.33
N VAL A 505 -17.83 -8.87 1.42
CA VAL A 505 -17.93 -9.63 2.67
C VAL A 505 -16.55 -9.86 3.28
N SER A 506 -15.55 -10.24 2.48
CA SER A 506 -14.18 -10.42 2.94
C SER A 506 -13.58 -9.13 3.54
N ALA A 507 -13.86 -7.97 2.95
CA ALA A 507 -13.41 -6.69 3.48
C ALA A 507 -14.17 -6.27 4.74
N LEU A 508 -15.48 -6.49 4.81
CA LEU A 508 -16.31 -6.21 5.99
C LEU A 508 -15.92 -7.09 7.19
N SER A 509 -15.47 -8.32 6.92
CA SER A 509 -14.95 -9.25 7.94
C SER A 509 -13.51 -8.93 8.39
N GLY A 510 -12.85 -7.92 7.80
CA GLY A 510 -11.51 -7.49 8.19
C GLY A 510 -10.34 -8.28 7.58
N ASN A 511 -10.60 -9.17 6.61
CA ASN A 511 -9.59 -10.07 6.05
C ASN A 511 -8.77 -9.45 4.91
N SER A 512 -9.31 -8.50 4.13
CA SER A 512 -8.52 -7.74 3.13
C SER A 512 -9.28 -6.53 2.57
N THR A 513 -8.91 -5.32 2.98
CA THR A 513 -9.41 -4.06 2.39
C THR A 513 -8.78 -3.74 1.02
N ALA A 514 -7.69 -4.43 0.67
CA ALA A 514 -6.98 -4.23 -0.60
C ALA A 514 -7.84 -4.63 -1.81
N LEU A 515 -8.77 -5.59 -1.64
CA LEU A 515 -9.63 -6.11 -2.71
C LEU A 515 -10.65 -5.11 -3.27
N ILE A 516 -10.89 -3.99 -2.58
CA ILE A 516 -11.89 -2.96 -2.94
C ILE A 516 -11.21 -1.62 -3.27
N GLY A 517 -9.86 -1.58 -3.33
CA GLY A 517 -9.11 -0.38 -3.70
C GLY A 517 -9.29 0.79 -2.72
N GLY A 518 -9.47 0.51 -1.43
CA GLY A 518 -9.62 1.54 -0.39
C GLY A 518 -10.99 2.23 -0.33
N ARG A 519 -11.98 1.75 -1.08
CA ARG A 519 -13.36 2.25 -1.04
C ARG A 519 -14.13 1.69 0.15
N ASP A 520 -15.15 2.44 0.57
CA ASP A 520 -16.07 2.04 1.63
C ASP A 520 -16.92 0.83 1.17
N PRO A 521 -16.74 -0.37 1.77
CA PRO A 521 -17.40 -1.59 1.32
C PRO A 521 -18.93 -1.49 1.37
N LEU A 522 -19.49 -0.71 2.29
CA LEU A 522 -20.94 -0.55 2.45
C LEU A 522 -21.54 0.30 1.34
N LYS A 523 -20.85 1.37 0.92
CA LYS A 523 -21.29 2.19 -0.22
C LYS A 523 -21.22 1.43 -1.53
N VAL A 524 -20.19 0.59 -1.69
CA VAL A 524 -20.07 -0.29 -2.87
C VAL A 524 -21.21 -1.31 -2.89
N LEU A 525 -21.51 -1.92 -1.74
CA LEU A 525 -22.66 -2.83 -1.64
C LEU A 525 -23.98 -2.13 -1.96
N GLU A 526 -24.19 -0.92 -1.43
CA GLU A 526 -25.39 -0.12 -1.73
C GLU A 526 -25.55 0.15 -3.22
N GLY A 527 -24.44 0.45 -3.93
CA GLY A 527 -24.43 0.61 -5.39
C GLY A 527 -24.85 -0.66 -6.13
N ILE A 528 -24.27 -1.81 -5.77
CA ILE A 528 -24.62 -3.11 -6.37
C ILE A 528 -26.09 -3.46 -6.10
N VAL A 529 -26.54 -3.29 -4.86
CA VAL A 529 -27.93 -3.55 -4.46
C VAL A 529 -28.91 -2.68 -5.23
N LYS A 530 -28.61 -1.38 -5.40
CA LYS A 530 -29.40 -0.47 -6.23
C LYS A 530 -29.43 -0.90 -7.69
N SER A 531 -28.30 -1.33 -8.25
CA SER A 531 -28.25 -1.81 -9.64
C SER A 531 -29.07 -3.09 -9.83
N VAL A 532 -29.00 -4.04 -8.90
CA VAL A 532 -29.81 -5.27 -8.93
C VAL A 532 -31.29 -4.93 -8.78
N HIS A 533 -31.64 -4.02 -7.87
CA HIS A 533 -33.02 -3.56 -7.69
C HIS A 533 -33.58 -2.91 -8.96
N ALA A 534 -32.82 -2.01 -9.60
CA ALA A 534 -33.23 -1.36 -10.84
C ALA A 534 -33.47 -2.39 -11.97
N ASN A 535 -32.59 -3.39 -12.10
CA ASN A 535 -32.74 -4.44 -13.10
C ASN A 535 -34.03 -5.26 -12.88
N VAL A 536 -34.31 -5.65 -11.63
CA VAL A 536 -35.53 -6.40 -11.27
C VAL A 536 -36.79 -5.56 -11.52
N GLN A 537 -36.78 -4.27 -11.18
CA GLN A 537 -37.91 -3.35 -11.45
C GLN A 537 -38.17 -3.19 -12.95
N ASN A 538 -37.12 -3.21 -13.76
CA ASN A 538 -37.22 -3.15 -15.22
C ASN A 538 -37.61 -4.51 -15.87
N GLY A 539 -37.93 -5.53 -15.07
CA GLY A 539 -38.34 -6.86 -15.55
C GLY A 539 -37.19 -7.80 -15.89
N GLY A 540 -35.95 -7.44 -15.52
CA GLY A 540 -34.78 -8.29 -15.67
C GLY A 540 -34.76 -9.43 -14.64
N SER A 541 -34.15 -10.55 -15.04
CA SER A 541 -34.00 -11.75 -14.18
C SER A 541 -32.55 -12.23 -14.11
N LEU A 542 -31.58 -11.34 -14.33
CA LEU A 542 -30.15 -11.69 -14.37
C LEU A 542 -29.65 -12.12 -12.99
N VAL A 543 -30.04 -11.36 -11.96
CA VAL A 543 -29.75 -11.61 -10.55
C VAL A 543 -31.01 -11.31 -9.75
N SER A 544 -31.44 -12.25 -8.92
CA SER A 544 -32.62 -12.07 -8.08
C SER A 544 -32.27 -11.46 -6.73
N SER A 545 -33.25 -10.87 -6.05
CA SER A 545 -33.11 -10.46 -4.64
C SER A 545 -32.75 -11.64 -3.73
N ASP A 546 -33.27 -12.83 -4.04
CA ASP A 546 -33.01 -14.06 -3.27
C ASP A 546 -31.54 -14.50 -3.39
N ASP A 547 -30.90 -14.29 -4.54
CA ASP A 547 -29.49 -14.59 -4.74
C ASP A 547 -28.60 -13.71 -3.85
N LEU A 548 -28.85 -12.39 -3.83
CA LEU A 548 -28.12 -11.46 -2.96
C LEU A 548 -28.32 -11.81 -1.48
N LEU A 549 -29.57 -12.11 -1.07
CA LEU A 549 -29.87 -12.54 0.29
C LEU A 549 -29.12 -13.84 0.63
N ALA A 550 -29.08 -14.82 -0.27
CA ALA A 550 -28.37 -16.08 -0.06
C ALA A 550 -26.87 -15.88 0.15
N TRP A 551 -26.23 -14.98 -0.59
CA TRP A 551 -24.79 -14.70 -0.46
C TRP A 551 -24.43 -13.88 0.78
N LEU A 552 -25.30 -12.96 1.21
CA LEU A 552 -25.06 -12.12 2.39
C LEU A 552 -25.51 -12.77 3.72
N ARG A 553 -26.43 -13.74 3.68
CA ARG A 553 -26.95 -14.43 4.88
C ARG A 553 -25.87 -15.06 5.75
N PRO A 554 -24.85 -15.78 5.22
CA PRO A 554 -23.77 -16.33 6.05
C PRO A 554 -23.02 -15.26 6.85
N PHE A 555 -22.75 -14.10 6.23
CA PHE A 555 -22.11 -12.96 6.90
C PHE A 555 -23.00 -12.36 7.97
N CYS A 556 -24.29 -12.14 7.66
CA CYS A 556 -25.24 -11.58 8.63
C CYS A 556 -25.47 -12.52 9.83
N ALA A 557 -25.52 -13.84 9.60
CA ALA A 557 -25.77 -14.83 10.64
C ALA A 557 -24.54 -15.13 11.53
N ASP A 558 -23.33 -14.72 11.14
CA ASP A 558 -22.11 -15.01 11.89
C ASP A 558 -22.00 -14.14 13.16
N GLY A 559 -22.23 -14.77 14.32
CA GLY A 559 -22.14 -14.14 15.63
C GLY A 559 -20.74 -13.69 16.04
N SER A 560 -19.68 -14.17 15.36
CA SER A 560 -18.29 -13.79 15.65
C SER A 560 -17.89 -12.43 15.08
N LEU A 561 -18.65 -11.91 14.10
CA LEU A 561 -18.34 -10.68 13.38
C LEU A 561 -18.93 -9.43 14.05
N PRO A 562 -18.43 -8.21 13.76
CA PRO A 562 -18.97 -6.97 14.31
C PRO A 562 -20.46 -6.78 13.98
N VAL A 563 -21.25 -6.32 14.95
CA VAL A 563 -22.72 -6.14 14.82
C VAL A 563 -23.07 -4.99 13.87
N LYS A 564 -22.32 -3.87 13.93
CA LYS A 564 -22.63 -2.65 13.18
C LYS A 564 -22.67 -2.87 11.64
N PRO A 565 -21.64 -3.46 11.00
CA PRO A 565 -21.69 -3.75 9.56
C PRO A 565 -22.83 -4.69 9.17
N ARG A 566 -23.18 -5.67 10.03
CA ARG A 566 -24.28 -6.61 9.77
C ARG A 566 -25.64 -5.90 9.76
N ILE A 567 -25.85 -4.95 10.66
CA ILE A 567 -27.06 -4.10 10.66
C ILE A 567 -27.10 -3.23 9.40
N GLU A 568 -26.00 -2.58 9.04
CA GLU A 568 -25.93 -1.70 7.87
C GLU A 568 -26.17 -2.46 6.55
N VAL A 569 -25.63 -3.68 6.41
CA VAL A 569 -25.92 -4.57 5.28
C VAL A 569 -27.41 -4.90 5.18
N LEU A 570 -28.02 -5.33 6.29
CA LEU A 570 -29.45 -5.66 6.30
C LEU A 570 -30.34 -4.44 6.09
N GLN A 571 -29.91 -3.24 6.53
CA GLN A 571 -30.58 -1.98 6.24
C GLN A 571 -30.56 -1.63 4.75
N ILE A 572 -29.40 -1.78 4.10
CA ILE A 572 -29.27 -1.57 2.65
C ILE A 572 -30.23 -2.52 1.89
N LEU A 573 -30.31 -3.78 2.32
CA LEU A 573 -31.21 -4.76 1.71
C LEU A 573 -32.70 -4.45 1.98
N GLU A 574 -33.06 -4.01 3.19
CA GLU A 574 -34.45 -3.64 3.54
C GLU A 574 -34.96 -2.44 2.71
N GLN A 575 -34.08 -1.48 2.41
CA GLN A 575 -34.43 -0.31 1.62
C GLN A 575 -34.67 -0.65 0.14
N ALA A 576 -33.99 -1.69 -0.37
CA ALA A 576 -34.06 -2.08 -1.77
C ALA A 576 -35.00 -3.26 -2.03
N PHE A 577 -35.20 -4.17 -1.09
CA PHE A 577 -35.96 -5.41 -1.30
C PHE A 577 -36.93 -5.70 -0.16
N HIS A 578 -37.99 -6.44 -0.46
CA HIS A 578 -38.80 -7.07 0.57
C HIS A 578 -38.02 -8.24 1.14
N LEU A 579 -37.54 -8.10 2.38
CA LEU A 579 -36.86 -9.17 3.11
C LEU A 579 -37.80 -10.36 3.33
N THR A 580 -37.27 -11.57 3.29
CA THR A 580 -38.01 -12.77 3.69
C THR A 580 -38.38 -12.71 5.18
N ASP A 581 -39.36 -13.50 5.61
CA ASP A 581 -39.72 -13.61 7.04
C ASP A 581 -38.52 -13.99 7.93
N GLN A 582 -37.57 -14.78 7.41
CA GLN A 582 -36.37 -15.17 8.15
C GLN A 582 -35.37 -14.01 8.25
N ASP A 583 -35.12 -13.31 7.14
CA ASP A 583 -34.12 -12.23 7.09
C ASP A 583 -34.63 -10.97 7.81
N SER A 584 -35.95 -10.69 7.77
CA SER A 584 -36.58 -9.65 8.57
C SER A 584 -36.49 -9.94 10.08
N ARG A 585 -36.71 -11.20 10.51
CA ARG A 585 -36.49 -11.60 11.91
C ARG A 585 -35.03 -11.45 12.34
N LEU A 586 -34.06 -11.80 11.49
CA LEU A 586 -32.64 -11.59 11.77
C LEU A 586 -32.27 -10.10 11.88
N LEU A 587 -32.84 -9.25 11.04
CA LEU A 587 -32.62 -7.80 11.13
C LEU A 587 -33.19 -7.24 12.45
N VAL A 588 -34.40 -7.66 12.82
CA VAL A 588 -35.01 -7.30 14.11
C VAL A 588 -34.15 -7.81 15.27
N PHE A 589 -33.60 -9.02 15.18
CA PHE A 589 -32.66 -9.59 16.16
C PHE A 589 -31.45 -8.69 16.37
N PHE A 590 -30.72 -8.36 15.31
CA PHE A 590 -29.48 -7.59 15.44
C PHE A 590 -29.73 -6.15 15.89
N ARG A 591 -30.79 -5.50 15.41
CA ARG A 591 -31.19 -4.17 15.91
C ARG A 591 -31.49 -4.20 17.40
N SER A 592 -32.26 -5.19 17.84
CA SER A 592 -32.59 -5.38 19.26
C SER A 592 -31.32 -5.63 20.08
N GLN A 593 -30.45 -6.53 19.62
CA GLN A 593 -29.20 -6.86 20.30
C GLN A 593 -28.27 -5.63 20.43
N ALA A 594 -28.19 -4.78 19.41
CA ALA A 594 -27.39 -3.56 19.46
C ALA A 594 -27.90 -2.58 20.52
N VAL A 595 -29.22 -2.43 20.65
CA VAL A 595 -29.84 -1.60 21.69
C VAL A 595 -29.70 -2.22 23.08
N LEU A 596 -29.85 -3.54 23.22
CA LEU A 596 -29.71 -4.20 24.52
C LEU A 596 -28.27 -4.15 25.04
N LYS A 597 -27.26 -4.29 24.17
CA LYS A 597 -25.85 -4.26 24.58
C LYS A 597 -25.43 -2.91 25.16
N SER A 598 -26.09 -1.80 24.81
CA SER A 598 -25.72 -0.47 25.32
C SER A 598 -26.25 -0.21 26.73
N CYS A 599 -27.46 -0.67 27.06
CA CYS A 599 -28.12 -0.37 28.34
C CYS A 599 -28.33 -1.57 29.26
N TRP A 600 -28.44 -2.80 28.73
CA TRP A 600 -28.64 -4.04 29.48
C TRP A 600 -27.63 -5.12 29.07
N PRO A 601 -26.33 -4.93 29.34
CA PRO A 601 -25.30 -5.90 28.96
C PRO A 601 -25.48 -7.28 29.60
N ASP A 602 -26.18 -7.35 30.74
CA ASP A 602 -26.42 -8.59 31.50
C ASP A 602 -27.63 -9.41 31.00
N ARG A 603 -28.44 -8.87 30.06
CA ARG A 603 -29.57 -9.59 29.45
C ARG A 603 -29.18 -10.11 28.05
N PRO A 604 -28.79 -11.39 27.89
CA PRO A 604 -28.55 -11.97 26.58
C PRO A 604 -29.87 -12.06 25.80
N LEU A 605 -29.87 -11.65 24.53
CA LEU A 605 -31.02 -11.74 23.65
C LEU A 605 -30.97 -13.05 22.86
N GLU A 606 -32.05 -13.83 22.91
CA GLU A 606 -32.23 -15.01 22.06
C GLU A 606 -33.16 -14.70 20.88
N ILE A 607 -32.99 -15.39 19.74
CA ILE A 607 -33.86 -15.20 18.55
C ILE A 607 -35.33 -15.47 18.91
N GLY A 608 -35.56 -16.39 19.85
CA GLY A 608 -36.88 -16.71 20.36
C GLY A 608 -37.58 -15.52 21.03
N ASP A 609 -36.86 -14.58 21.65
CA ASP A 609 -37.42 -13.46 22.43
C ASP A 609 -38.15 -12.43 21.57
N ILE A 610 -37.88 -12.40 20.26
CA ILE A 610 -38.41 -11.40 19.31
C ILE A 610 -39.20 -12.03 18.15
N GLU A 611 -39.42 -13.33 18.21
CA GLU A 611 -40.00 -14.11 17.12
C GLU A 611 -41.44 -13.69 16.79
N THR A 612 -42.21 -13.29 17.82
CA THR A 612 -43.61 -12.87 17.66
C THR A 612 -43.84 -11.48 18.26
N GLU A 613 -44.95 -10.83 17.88
CA GLU A 613 -45.37 -9.54 18.45
C GLU A 613 -45.54 -9.63 19.97
N GLU A 614 -46.11 -10.72 20.48
CA GLU A 614 -46.33 -10.94 21.91
C GLU A 614 -45.00 -11.06 22.68
N LYS A 615 -44.05 -11.83 22.15
CA LYS A 615 -42.74 -12.00 22.79
C LYS A 615 -41.94 -10.70 22.79
N ARG A 616 -41.99 -9.93 21.69
CA ARG A 616 -41.43 -8.56 21.63
C ARG A 616 -42.05 -7.66 22.71
N CYS A 617 -43.37 -7.68 22.87
CA CYS A 617 -44.04 -6.91 23.92
C CYS A 617 -43.64 -7.38 25.33
N GLN A 618 -43.50 -8.70 25.56
CA GLN A 618 -43.03 -9.25 26.83
C GLN A 618 -41.62 -8.79 27.16
N LEU A 619 -40.69 -8.88 26.21
CA LEU A 619 -39.32 -8.40 26.37
C LEU A 619 -39.30 -6.91 26.66
N PHE A 620 -40.10 -6.11 25.93
CA PHE A 620 -40.20 -4.68 26.19
C PHE A 620 -40.69 -4.39 27.62
N LEU A 621 -41.71 -5.09 28.11
CA LEU A 621 -42.21 -4.92 29.47
C LEU A 621 -41.19 -5.38 30.52
N GLU A 622 -40.45 -6.47 30.27
CA GLU A 622 -39.34 -6.93 31.12
C GLU A 622 -38.27 -5.84 31.27
N LEU A 623 -37.85 -5.25 30.15
CA LEU A 623 -36.85 -4.18 30.13
C LEU A 623 -37.41 -2.90 30.77
N LEU A 624 -38.66 -2.52 30.48
CA LEU A 624 -39.32 -1.35 31.06
C LEU A 624 -39.41 -1.44 32.59
N ASN A 625 -39.78 -2.62 33.12
CA ASN A 625 -39.89 -2.84 34.57
C ASN A 625 -38.54 -2.88 35.29
N SER A 626 -37.46 -3.21 34.57
CA SER A 626 -36.09 -3.19 35.11
C SER A 626 -35.37 -1.85 34.89
N SER A 627 -35.98 -0.94 34.13
CA SER A 627 -35.42 0.38 33.85
C SER A 627 -35.69 1.35 34.99
N SER A 628 -34.69 2.17 35.30
CA SER A 628 -34.82 3.25 36.30
C SER A 628 -34.24 4.59 35.82
N LYS A 629 -33.46 4.58 34.74
CA LYS A 629 -32.79 5.77 34.19
C LYS A 629 -33.51 6.30 32.95
N TRP A 630 -33.39 7.61 32.73
CA TRP A 630 -33.89 8.26 31.51
C TRP A 630 -33.22 7.72 30.24
N GLU A 631 -31.90 7.49 30.29
CA GLU A 631 -31.12 6.93 29.17
C GLU A 631 -31.68 5.56 28.73
N GLU A 632 -32.10 4.73 29.68
CA GLU A 632 -32.71 3.43 29.42
C GLU A 632 -34.07 3.59 28.72
N MET A 633 -34.89 4.56 29.14
CA MET A 633 -36.18 4.88 28.49
C MET A 633 -35.98 5.36 27.04
N GLN A 634 -34.95 6.17 26.76
CA GLN A 634 -34.61 6.59 25.40
C GLN A 634 -34.20 5.40 24.52
N HIS A 635 -33.46 4.43 25.08
CA HIS A 635 -33.09 3.22 24.35
C HIS A 635 -34.30 2.30 24.10
N LEU A 636 -35.28 2.26 25.01
CA LEU A 636 -36.56 1.58 24.77
C LEU A 636 -37.35 2.23 23.63
N MET A 637 -37.29 3.55 23.45
CA MET A 637 -37.87 4.22 22.28
C MET A 637 -37.21 3.75 20.98
N LEU A 638 -35.87 3.69 20.95
CA LEU A 638 -35.12 3.18 19.80
C LEU A 638 -35.45 1.72 19.51
N LEU A 639 -35.65 0.90 20.54
CA LEU A 639 -36.05 -0.50 20.41
C LEU A 639 -37.43 -0.64 19.75
N LEU A 640 -38.42 0.15 20.21
CA LEU A 640 -39.77 0.15 19.63
C LEU A 640 -39.79 0.65 18.18
N GLN A 641 -38.94 1.61 17.83
CA GLN A 641 -38.77 2.09 16.45
C GLN A 641 -38.02 1.11 15.54
N ALA A 642 -37.15 0.26 16.12
CA ALA A 642 -36.42 -0.76 15.39
C ALA A 642 -37.27 -1.98 15.01
N TRP A 643 -38.39 -2.16 15.72
CA TRP A 643 -39.33 -3.27 15.59
C TRP A 643 -40.42 -2.98 14.56
N PRO A 644 -41.01 -3.99 13.89
CA PRO A 644 -42.23 -3.79 13.10
C PRO A 644 -43.36 -3.17 13.92
N PRO A 645 -44.17 -2.25 13.35
CA PRO A 645 -45.31 -1.66 14.03
C PRO A 645 -46.31 -2.74 14.45
N LEU A 646 -47.04 -2.49 15.55
CA LEU A 646 -48.03 -3.44 16.07
C LEU A 646 -49.15 -3.65 15.06
N ALA A 647 -49.36 -4.90 14.66
CA ALA A 647 -50.44 -5.27 13.75
C ALA A 647 -51.75 -5.56 14.50
N ASN A 648 -51.67 -5.94 15.78
CA ASN A 648 -52.84 -6.32 16.55
C ASN A 648 -53.67 -5.10 16.99
N GLN A 649 -54.81 -4.90 16.34
CA GLN A 649 -55.72 -3.76 16.60
C GLN A 649 -56.20 -3.69 18.06
N ALA A 650 -56.27 -4.82 18.77
CA ALA A 650 -56.69 -4.86 20.18
C ALA A 650 -55.65 -4.21 21.13
N ILE A 651 -54.37 -4.26 20.77
CA ILE A 651 -53.26 -3.68 21.55
C ILE A 651 -52.92 -2.28 21.02
N ALA A 652 -53.04 -2.08 19.70
CA ALA A 652 -52.65 -0.85 19.03
C ALA A 652 -53.39 0.40 19.55
N GLY A 653 -54.63 0.28 20.02
CA GLY A 653 -55.43 1.40 20.57
C GLY A 653 -55.72 1.30 22.07
N SER A 654 -55.06 0.42 22.82
CA SER A 654 -55.36 0.22 24.24
C SER A 654 -54.27 0.74 25.17
N ALA A 655 -54.56 0.77 26.47
CA ALA A 655 -53.58 1.10 27.52
C ALA A 655 -52.41 0.11 27.58
N GLU A 656 -52.52 -1.05 26.92
CA GLU A 656 -51.46 -2.05 26.78
C GLU A 656 -50.50 -1.75 25.62
N ASN A 657 -50.71 -0.65 24.88
CA ASN A 657 -49.76 -0.22 23.86
C ASN A 657 -48.39 0.12 24.51
N PRO A 658 -47.27 -0.42 24.00
CA PRO A 658 -45.92 -0.15 24.50
C PRO A 658 -45.56 1.33 24.59
N TRP A 659 -46.02 2.17 23.66
CA TRP A 659 -45.80 3.62 23.70
C TRP A 659 -46.56 4.30 24.84
N VAL A 660 -47.76 3.82 25.15
CA VAL A 660 -48.56 4.32 26.29
C VAL A 660 -47.94 3.85 27.62
N LYS A 661 -47.50 2.59 27.71
CA LYS A 661 -46.79 2.06 28.88
C LYS A 661 -45.46 2.76 29.11
N LEU A 662 -44.71 3.06 28.04
CA LEU A 662 -43.47 3.83 28.11
C LEU A 662 -43.74 5.23 28.66
N THR A 663 -44.73 5.93 28.11
CA THR A 663 -45.15 7.25 28.59
C THR A 663 -45.52 7.19 30.08
N SER A 664 -46.32 6.19 30.48
CA SER A 664 -46.70 5.99 31.88
C SER A 664 -45.48 5.75 32.79
N ALA A 665 -44.48 5.01 32.33
CA ALA A 665 -43.25 4.78 33.08
C ALA A 665 -42.38 6.03 33.17
N ILE A 666 -42.28 6.82 32.09
CA ILE A 666 -41.60 8.12 32.10
C ILE A 666 -42.28 9.04 33.13
N MET A 667 -43.61 9.10 33.15
CA MET A 667 -44.36 9.90 34.13
C MET A 667 -44.10 9.45 35.58
N SER A 668 -44.04 8.13 35.84
CA SER A 668 -43.88 7.62 37.20
C SER A 668 -42.46 7.81 37.77
N HIS A 669 -41.42 7.71 36.93
CA HIS A 669 -40.03 7.88 37.36
C HIS A 669 -39.69 9.34 37.67
N CYS A 670 -40.24 10.29 36.90
CA CYS A 670 -39.99 11.72 37.05
C CYS A 670 -40.69 12.37 38.25
N ALA A 671 -41.56 11.65 38.97
CA ALA A 671 -42.14 12.13 40.23
C ALA A 671 -41.07 12.34 41.34
N SER A 672 -39.85 11.79 41.17
CA SER A 672 -38.81 11.71 42.21
C SER A 672 -37.58 12.62 42.01
N GLY A 673 -37.41 13.34 40.88
CA GLY A 673 -36.25 14.22 40.67
C GLY A 673 -36.34 15.13 39.43
N THR A 674 -35.87 16.37 39.57
CA THR A 674 -35.74 17.45 38.55
C THR A 674 -36.92 17.58 37.57
N ARG A 675 -37.92 18.37 37.97
CA ARG A 675 -39.16 18.70 37.22
C ARG A 675 -38.97 19.55 35.94
N GLY A 676 -37.76 19.60 35.37
CA GLY A 676 -37.49 20.34 34.15
C GLY A 676 -37.71 19.47 32.92
N ASP A 677 -38.85 19.67 32.25
CA ASP A 677 -39.09 19.38 30.82
C ASP A 677 -39.58 17.98 30.37
N VAL A 678 -40.09 17.16 31.28
CA VAL A 678 -40.71 15.85 30.96
C VAL A 678 -41.82 15.94 29.90
N GLY A 679 -42.60 17.03 29.94
CA GLY A 679 -43.66 17.28 28.98
C GLY A 679 -43.15 17.52 27.56
N SER A 680 -42.01 18.20 27.38
CA SER A 680 -41.43 18.40 26.05
C SER A 680 -40.81 17.11 25.52
N GLU A 681 -40.27 16.26 26.39
CA GLU A 681 -39.69 14.98 25.99
C GLU A 681 -40.76 14.04 25.45
N VAL A 682 -41.94 13.97 26.09
CA VAL A 682 -43.09 13.21 25.58
C VAL A 682 -43.61 13.78 24.26
N LEU A 683 -43.66 15.12 24.13
CA LEU A 683 -44.00 15.78 22.86
C LEU A 683 -43.01 15.44 21.75
N SER A 684 -41.71 15.55 22.03
CA SER A 684 -40.62 15.24 21.11
C SER A 684 -40.68 13.79 20.66
N MET A 685 -40.90 12.86 21.60
CA MET A 685 -41.13 11.45 21.32
C MET A 685 -42.28 11.27 20.33
N CYS A 686 -43.47 11.81 20.62
CA CYS A 686 -44.63 11.61 19.76
C CYS A 686 -44.45 12.24 18.37
N ARG A 687 -43.86 13.44 18.30
CA ARG A 687 -43.55 14.14 17.04
C ARG A 687 -42.53 13.39 16.19
N SER A 688 -41.55 12.73 16.80
CA SER A 688 -40.57 11.90 16.09
C SER A 688 -41.21 10.73 15.33
N LEU A 689 -42.40 10.29 15.76
CA LEU A 689 -43.12 9.17 15.16
C LEU A 689 -43.99 9.57 13.96
N TYR A 690 -44.34 10.86 13.81
CA TYR A 690 -45.24 11.33 12.74
C TYR A 690 -44.80 11.00 11.31
N PRO A 691 -43.52 11.15 10.90
CA PRO A 691 -43.09 10.84 9.54
C PRO A 691 -42.82 9.34 9.33
N THR A 692 -42.98 8.50 10.36
CA THR A 692 -42.57 7.09 10.34
C THR A 692 -43.76 6.15 10.19
N ARG A 693 -43.48 4.87 9.90
CA ARG A 693 -44.49 3.79 9.95
C ARG A 693 -45.07 3.54 11.35
N HIS A 694 -44.54 4.21 12.38
CA HIS A 694 -44.96 4.11 13.79
C HIS A 694 -45.89 5.24 14.23
N LYS A 695 -46.50 6.00 13.30
CA LYS A 695 -47.46 7.04 13.64
C LYS A 695 -48.53 6.50 14.59
N LEU A 696 -48.66 7.14 15.76
CA LEU A 696 -49.56 6.70 16.81
C LEU A 696 -51.04 6.92 16.41
N PRO A 697 -51.93 5.95 16.67
CA PRO A 697 -53.37 6.15 16.52
C PRO A 697 -53.90 7.26 17.44
N GLY A 698 -54.98 7.94 17.04
CA GLY A 698 -55.63 9.00 17.82
C GLY A 698 -56.01 8.55 19.24
N GLU A 699 -56.38 7.29 19.41
CA GLU A 699 -56.71 6.71 20.72
C GLU A 699 -55.48 6.61 21.66
N CYS A 700 -54.29 6.32 21.13
CA CYS A 700 -53.05 6.35 21.92
C CYS A 700 -52.68 7.78 22.31
N ILE A 701 -52.84 8.73 21.38
CA ILE A 701 -52.63 10.16 21.64
C ILE A 701 -53.60 10.63 22.73
N ARG A 702 -54.86 10.15 22.73
CA ARG A 702 -55.85 10.41 23.80
C ARG A 702 -55.37 9.91 25.17
N LEU A 703 -54.89 8.67 25.24
CA LEU A 703 -54.40 8.06 26.48
C LEU A 703 -53.15 8.77 27.00
N ILE A 704 -52.18 9.06 26.12
CA ILE A 704 -50.96 9.81 26.45
C ILE A 704 -51.30 11.22 26.95
N SER A 705 -52.23 11.90 26.28
CA SER A 705 -52.69 13.22 26.72
C SER A 705 -53.39 13.16 28.08
N GLY A 706 -54.18 12.11 28.34
CA GLY A 706 -54.78 11.87 29.65
C GLY A 706 -53.73 11.74 30.75
N LEU A 707 -52.67 10.94 30.53
CA LEU A 707 -51.56 10.79 31.47
C LEU A 707 -50.85 12.12 31.78
N LEU A 708 -50.72 13.00 30.79
CA LEU A 708 -50.15 14.33 30.96
C LEU A 708 -51.09 15.27 31.72
N LEU A 709 -52.40 15.23 31.43
CA LEU A 709 -53.40 16.06 32.11
C LEU A 709 -53.58 15.70 33.60
N ASP A 710 -53.38 14.44 33.97
CA ASP A 710 -53.46 13.98 35.36
C ASP A 710 -52.32 14.54 36.24
N GLN A 711 -51.26 15.10 35.65
CA GLN A 711 -50.10 15.64 36.38
C GLN A 711 -50.13 17.18 36.45
N PRO A 712 -49.91 17.78 37.65
CA PRO A 712 -49.90 19.23 37.80
C PRO A 712 -48.70 19.84 37.06
N GLY A 713 -48.97 20.76 36.13
CA GLY A 713 -47.96 21.50 35.36
C GLY A 713 -47.64 20.95 33.97
N LEU A 714 -48.27 19.85 33.52
CA LEU A 714 -48.08 19.26 32.18
C LEU A 714 -49.28 19.47 31.24
N GLN A 715 -50.16 20.41 31.59
CA GLN A 715 -51.36 20.74 30.81
C GLN A 715 -51.01 21.28 29.41
N LEU A 716 -50.06 22.21 29.32
CA LEU A 716 -49.65 22.81 28.05
C LEU A 716 -49.13 21.76 27.02
N PRO A 717 -48.22 20.83 27.39
CA PRO A 717 -47.83 19.73 26.51
C PRO A 717 -49.01 18.86 26.03
N ALA A 718 -49.95 18.54 26.92
CA ALA A 718 -51.12 17.75 26.56
C ALA A 718 -52.01 18.48 25.53
N LEU A 719 -52.23 19.78 25.72
CA LEU A 719 -53.02 20.61 24.79
C LEU A 719 -52.38 20.67 23.40
N LYS A 720 -51.05 20.81 23.32
CA LYS A 720 -50.31 20.80 22.04
C LYS A 720 -50.48 19.48 21.30
N LEU A 721 -50.27 18.36 22.00
CA LEU A 721 -50.34 17.01 21.42
C LEU A 721 -51.74 16.67 20.90
N MET A 722 -52.79 17.04 21.65
CA MET A 722 -54.17 16.84 21.21
C MET A 722 -54.51 17.71 19.99
N THR A 723 -54.03 18.97 19.95
CA THR A 723 -54.30 19.89 18.84
C THR A 723 -53.61 19.45 17.55
N GLU A 724 -52.37 18.96 17.64
CA GLU A 724 -51.57 18.48 16.48
C GLU A 724 -52.12 17.22 15.82
N SER A 725 -52.93 16.44 16.55
CA SER A 725 -53.43 15.15 16.07
C SER A 725 -54.34 15.25 14.84
N GLY A 726 -55.05 16.38 14.68
CA GLY A 726 -56.08 16.58 13.66
C GLY A 726 -57.35 15.74 13.86
N ASP A 727 -57.48 15.02 14.98
CA ASP A 727 -58.67 14.22 15.29
C ASP A 727 -59.77 15.09 15.93
N GLU A 728 -60.95 15.13 15.33
CA GLU A 728 -62.14 15.86 15.80
C GLU A 728 -62.49 15.58 17.28
N GLN A 729 -62.30 14.34 17.76
CA GLN A 729 -62.57 13.97 19.15
C GLN A 729 -61.53 14.59 20.10
N LEU A 730 -60.26 14.60 19.71
CA LEU A 730 -59.17 15.21 20.48
C LEU A 730 -59.25 16.74 20.46
N LEU A 731 -59.64 17.35 19.35
CA LEU A 731 -59.90 18.79 19.26
C LEU A 731 -61.08 19.19 20.17
N THR A 732 -62.11 18.35 20.26
CA THR A 732 -63.24 18.57 21.18
C THR A 732 -62.81 18.45 22.65
N LEU A 733 -61.97 17.47 22.99
CA LEU A 733 -61.39 17.36 24.34
C LEU A 733 -60.49 18.55 24.67
N THR A 734 -59.69 19.03 23.71
CA THR A 734 -58.83 20.22 23.84
C THR A 734 -59.66 21.45 24.20
N LEU A 735 -60.76 21.68 23.47
CA LEU A 735 -61.68 22.78 23.77
C LEU A 735 -62.35 22.64 25.14
N GLY A 736 -62.71 21.41 25.53
CA GLY A 736 -63.22 21.12 26.87
C GLY A 736 -62.23 21.54 27.96
N GLN A 737 -60.95 21.19 27.80
CA GLN A 737 -59.88 21.59 28.72
C GLN A 737 -59.66 23.11 28.73
N ILE A 738 -59.61 23.74 27.55
CA ILE A 738 -59.44 25.20 27.41
C ILE A 738 -60.60 25.96 28.06
N SER A 739 -61.84 25.49 27.89
CA SER A 739 -63.03 26.13 28.49
C SER A 739 -63.04 26.08 30.02
N GLY A 740 -62.34 25.11 30.61
CA GLY A 740 -62.17 25.00 32.07
C GLY A 740 -61.09 25.93 32.66
N ILE A 741 -60.30 26.61 31.83
CA ILE A 741 -59.23 27.51 32.26
C ILE A 741 -59.81 28.91 32.52
N ASN A 742 -59.67 29.38 33.76
CA ASN A 742 -60.18 30.71 34.16
C ASN A 742 -59.15 31.83 33.98
N LYS A 743 -57.86 31.51 33.82
CA LYS A 743 -56.78 32.48 33.66
C LYS A 743 -55.65 31.91 32.81
N VAL A 744 -55.23 32.66 31.80
CA VAL A 744 -54.09 32.32 30.96
C VAL A 744 -52.78 32.66 31.69
N ASP A 745 -51.85 31.71 31.73
CA ASP A 745 -50.49 31.89 32.24
C ASP A 745 -49.48 30.98 31.49
N GLU A 746 -48.19 31.14 31.80
CA GLU A 746 -47.09 30.41 31.14
C GLU A 746 -47.17 28.87 31.30
N SER A 747 -47.99 28.34 32.21
CA SER A 747 -48.16 26.90 32.41
C SER A 747 -49.24 26.27 31.54
N ASN A 748 -50.11 27.10 30.94
CA ASN A 748 -51.25 26.64 30.15
C ASN A 748 -51.33 27.22 28.73
N CYS A 749 -50.55 28.27 28.42
CA CYS A 749 -50.54 28.89 27.11
C CYS A 749 -49.15 29.42 26.74
N ASP A 750 -48.74 29.16 25.50
CA ASP A 750 -47.57 29.76 24.88
C ASP A 750 -47.82 30.06 23.40
N ALA A 751 -46.85 30.72 22.75
CA ALA A 751 -46.94 31.10 21.35
C ALA A 751 -47.12 29.90 20.41
N GLU A 752 -46.55 28.74 20.75
CA GLU A 752 -46.66 27.51 19.94
C GLU A 752 -48.09 26.95 20.00
N LEU A 753 -48.70 26.85 21.19
CA LEU A 753 -50.07 26.38 21.33
C LEU A 753 -51.05 27.32 20.60
N LEU A 754 -50.86 28.65 20.71
CA LEU A 754 -51.71 29.61 20.01
C LEU A 754 -51.65 29.43 18.49
N ALA A 755 -50.46 29.18 17.94
CA ALA A 755 -50.31 28.89 16.51
C ALA A 755 -51.00 27.58 16.12
N LEU A 756 -50.82 26.51 16.91
CA LEU A 756 -51.46 25.21 16.65
C LEU A 756 -53.00 25.30 16.67
N LEU A 757 -53.56 26.08 17.61
CA LEU A 757 -55.02 26.30 17.68
C LEU A 757 -55.55 27.07 16.46
N LEU A 758 -54.77 28.03 15.93
CA LEU A 758 -55.10 28.76 14.71
C LEU A 758 -54.99 27.86 13.46
N ASP A 759 -53.91 27.08 13.36
CA ASP A 759 -53.69 26.12 12.26
C ASP A 759 -54.79 25.03 12.24
N ALA A 760 -55.34 24.66 13.40
CA ALA A 760 -56.48 23.75 13.55
C ALA A 760 -57.85 24.41 13.34
N GLY A 761 -57.92 25.71 13.00
CA GLY A 761 -59.17 26.43 12.74
C GLY A 761 -60.05 26.67 13.97
N LEU A 762 -59.48 26.66 15.19
CA LEU A 762 -60.24 26.71 16.43
C LEU A 762 -60.57 28.14 16.92
N LEU A 763 -60.21 29.18 16.18
CA LEU A 763 -60.43 30.59 16.56
C LEU A 763 -61.88 30.88 16.97
N ILE A 764 -62.84 30.43 16.16
CA ILE A 764 -64.28 30.62 16.41
C ILE A 764 -64.72 29.81 17.64
N ARG A 765 -64.22 28.59 17.80
CA ARG A 765 -64.60 27.70 18.90
C ARG A 765 -64.04 28.16 20.25
N CYS A 766 -63.00 28.99 20.26
CA CYS A 766 -62.38 29.54 21.45
C CYS A 766 -62.93 30.91 21.90
N MET A 767 -63.88 31.53 21.17
CA MET A 767 -64.35 32.91 21.42
C MET A 767 -64.90 33.15 22.83
N GLU A 768 -65.53 32.15 23.43
CA GLU A 768 -66.13 32.23 24.77
C GLU A 768 -65.14 31.89 25.89
N THR A 769 -63.87 31.67 25.54
CA THR A 769 -62.80 31.30 26.48
C THR A 769 -61.81 32.45 26.68
N VAL A 770 -61.04 32.39 27.78
CA VAL A 770 -60.00 33.37 28.10
C VAL A 770 -58.83 33.38 27.11
N PHE A 771 -58.75 32.39 26.20
CA PHE A 771 -57.73 32.31 25.15
C PHE A 771 -58.03 33.21 23.95
N TYR A 772 -59.28 33.64 23.74
CA TYR A 772 -59.66 34.41 22.56
C TYR A 772 -58.86 35.71 22.38
N PRO A 773 -58.65 36.56 23.42
CA PRO A 773 -57.81 37.75 23.27
C PRO A 773 -56.36 37.44 22.89
N GLU A 774 -55.78 36.37 23.47
CA GLU A 774 -54.41 35.95 23.20
C GLU A 774 -54.26 35.39 21.78
N LEU A 775 -55.23 34.61 21.29
CA LEU A 775 -55.29 34.12 19.92
C LEU A 775 -55.36 35.27 18.91
N VAL A 776 -56.21 36.27 19.17
CA VAL A 776 -56.32 37.44 18.29
C VAL A 776 -55.03 38.26 18.29
N ASN A 777 -54.41 38.49 19.45
CA ASN A 777 -53.13 39.20 19.53
C ASN A 777 -52.02 38.44 18.79
N HIS A 778 -51.95 37.11 18.95
CA HIS A 778 -50.95 36.27 18.30
C HIS A 778 -51.16 36.20 16.77
N LEU A 779 -52.41 36.06 16.33
CA LEU A 779 -52.79 36.13 14.92
C LEU A 779 -52.33 37.44 14.29
N LEU A 780 -52.67 38.58 14.92
CA LEU A 780 -52.32 39.91 14.41
C LEU A 780 -50.81 40.21 14.43
N ALA A 781 -50.07 39.63 15.38
CA ALA A 781 -48.62 39.80 15.44
C ALA A 781 -47.88 38.99 14.36
N ASN A 782 -48.37 37.79 14.01
CA ASN A 782 -47.61 36.80 13.22
C ASN A 782 -48.27 36.38 11.89
N HIS A 783 -49.42 36.95 11.49
CA HIS A 783 -50.16 36.52 10.29
C HIS A 783 -49.34 36.59 8.99
N GLN A 784 -48.40 37.53 8.86
CA GLN A 784 -47.57 37.67 7.66
C GLN A 784 -46.51 36.55 7.55
N GLU A 785 -45.98 36.09 8.67
CA GLU A 785 -44.92 35.07 8.70
C GLU A 785 -45.48 33.65 8.53
N ARG A 786 -46.67 33.36 9.09
CA ARG A 786 -47.30 32.03 9.00
C ARG A 786 -48.35 31.88 7.89
N GLY A 787 -48.65 32.96 7.16
CA GLY A 787 -49.57 32.93 6.02
C GLY A 787 -51.05 32.82 6.39
N TRP A 788 -51.45 33.24 7.60
CA TRP A 788 -52.86 33.25 8.01
C TRP A 788 -53.62 34.40 7.34
N ASP A 789 -54.73 34.08 6.66
CA ASP A 789 -55.60 35.09 6.07
C ASP A 789 -56.61 35.62 7.11
N VAL A 790 -56.28 36.78 7.67
CA VAL A 790 -57.10 37.45 8.67
C VAL A 790 -58.45 37.92 8.10
N GLU A 791 -58.52 38.24 6.80
CA GLU A 791 -59.76 38.64 6.14
C GLU A 791 -60.68 37.44 5.90
N GLU A 792 -60.12 36.28 5.56
CA GLU A 792 -60.85 35.02 5.48
C GLU A 792 -61.39 34.58 6.84
N MET A 793 -60.57 34.59 7.89
CA MET A 793 -61.00 34.26 9.26
C MET A 793 -62.10 35.22 9.75
N ALA A 794 -62.02 36.51 9.42
CA ALA A 794 -63.08 37.47 9.74
C ALA A 794 -64.39 37.17 8.98
N ARG A 795 -64.30 36.68 7.73
CA ARG A 795 -65.45 36.23 6.93
C ARG A 795 -66.11 35.00 7.54
N GLU A 796 -65.32 34.03 8.00
CA GLU A 796 -65.82 32.84 8.69
C GLU A 796 -66.51 33.19 10.02
N MET A 797 -65.93 34.11 10.80
CA MET A 797 -66.55 34.64 12.01
C MET A 797 -67.87 35.37 11.74
N GLN A 798 -67.97 36.13 10.65
CA GLN A 798 -69.22 36.76 10.20
C GLN A 798 -70.28 35.70 9.84
N GLN A 799 -69.89 34.66 9.10
CA GLN A 799 -70.78 33.56 8.72
C GLN A 799 -71.27 32.76 9.94
N ALA A 800 -70.43 32.63 10.98
CA ALA A 800 -70.77 32.06 12.27
C ALA A 800 -71.64 33.00 13.17
N GLY A 801 -72.03 34.17 12.67
CA GLY A 801 -72.93 35.11 13.36
C GLY A 801 -72.24 36.06 14.36
N ARG A 802 -70.90 36.11 14.40
CA ARG A 802 -70.12 36.97 15.31
C ARG A 802 -69.60 38.22 14.60
N VAL A 803 -70.55 39.07 14.22
CA VAL A 803 -70.32 40.24 13.35
C VAL A 803 -69.60 41.38 14.09
N ALA A 804 -69.72 41.51 15.40
CA ALA A 804 -69.02 42.58 16.13
C ALA A 804 -67.53 42.24 16.34
N GLU A 805 -67.24 40.97 16.59
CA GLU A 805 -65.93 40.41 16.85
C GLU A 805 -65.09 40.38 15.57
N ALA A 806 -65.66 39.91 14.45
CA ALA A 806 -65.01 39.96 13.14
C ALA A 806 -64.66 41.38 12.70
N GLY A 807 -65.52 42.36 13.01
CA GLY A 807 -65.28 43.77 12.67
C GLY A 807 -64.18 44.38 13.51
N SER A 808 -64.10 43.96 14.77
CA SER A 808 -63.03 44.35 15.69
C SER A 808 -61.68 43.76 15.27
N LEU A 809 -61.65 42.50 14.81
CA LEU A 809 -60.45 41.85 14.26
C LEU A 809 -59.93 42.60 13.02
N LEU A 810 -60.81 42.95 12.08
CA LEU A 810 -60.44 43.70 10.87
C LEU A 810 -59.93 45.12 11.17
N LEU A 811 -60.58 45.80 12.13
CA LEU A 811 -60.13 47.12 12.60
C LEU A 811 -58.71 47.05 13.17
N ALA A 812 -58.41 46.00 13.94
CA ALA A 812 -57.09 45.76 14.51
C ALA A 812 -56.05 45.37 13.44
N HIS A 813 -56.41 44.49 12.51
CA HIS A 813 -55.56 44.08 11.38
C HIS A 813 -55.12 45.26 10.51
N ARG A 814 -56.02 46.22 10.25
CA ARG A 814 -55.70 47.42 9.46
C ARG A 814 -55.07 48.56 10.28
N GLY A 815 -54.64 48.30 11.51
CA GLY A 815 -53.91 49.26 12.35
C GLY A 815 -54.75 50.45 12.81
N THR A 816 -56.08 50.28 12.93
CA THR A 816 -56.96 51.36 13.40
C THR A 816 -56.68 51.63 14.89
N HIS A 817 -56.72 52.89 15.33
CA HIS A 817 -56.43 53.24 16.73
C HIS A 817 -57.50 52.66 17.69
N PRO A 818 -57.12 52.04 18.84
CA PRO A 818 -58.08 51.38 19.76
C PRO A 818 -59.23 52.27 20.23
N GLY A 819 -59.00 53.58 20.35
CA GLY A 819 -60.04 54.56 20.68
C GLY A 819 -61.19 54.68 19.66
N GLN A 820 -61.07 54.06 18.48
CA GLN A 820 -62.12 54.00 17.45
C GLN A 820 -62.85 52.64 17.41
N PHE A 821 -62.50 51.69 18.28
CA PHE A 821 -63.08 50.35 18.35
C PHE A 821 -64.42 50.38 19.08
N THR A 822 -65.40 51.10 18.52
CA THR A 822 -66.77 51.07 19.04
C THR A 822 -67.56 49.95 18.36
N PHE A 823 -68.56 49.42 19.07
CA PHE A 823 -69.46 48.40 18.53
C PHE A 823 -70.07 48.80 17.18
N ASN A 824 -70.47 50.06 17.04
CA ASN A 824 -71.02 50.59 15.78
C ASN A 824 -69.96 50.67 14.67
N THR A 825 -68.70 51.00 15.00
CA THR A 825 -67.60 51.03 14.03
C THR A 825 -67.29 49.63 13.51
N ALA A 826 -67.21 48.63 14.39
CA ALA A 826 -66.95 47.24 14.02
C ALA A 826 -68.02 46.68 13.07
N LEU A 827 -69.31 46.92 13.35
CA LEU A 827 -70.41 46.49 12.49
C LEU A 827 -70.42 47.19 11.12
N ALA A 828 -70.08 48.48 11.08
CA ALA A 828 -70.02 49.24 9.83
C ALA A 828 -68.86 48.81 8.94
N VAL A 829 -67.74 48.44 9.54
CA VAL A 829 -66.50 48.06 8.87
C VAL A 829 -66.62 46.71 8.17
N ILE A 830 -67.27 45.72 8.78
CA ILE A 830 -67.52 44.43 8.12
C ILE A 830 -68.21 44.63 6.77
N ARG A 831 -69.29 45.41 6.72
CA ARG A 831 -70.05 45.63 5.47
C ARG A 831 -69.27 46.34 4.36
N LYS A 832 -68.13 46.95 4.70
CA LYS A 832 -67.32 47.75 3.79
C LYS A 832 -66.07 47.00 3.32
N TRP A 833 -65.53 46.11 4.16
CA TRP A 833 -64.24 45.45 3.94
C TRP A 833 -64.34 43.96 3.66
N LEU A 834 -65.46 43.31 4.01
CA LEU A 834 -65.87 41.98 3.58
C LEU A 834 -67.12 42.07 2.72
#